data_AF-R2PQ76-F1
#
_entry.id   AF-R2PQ76-F1
#
_cell.length_a   1.000
_cell.length_b   1.000
_cell.length_c   1.000
_cell.angle_alpha   90.00
_cell.angle_beta   90.00
_cell.angle_gamma   90.00
#
_symmetry.space_group_name_H-M   'P 1'
#
loop_
_entity.id
_entity.type
_entity.pdbx_description
1 polymer ?
#
loop_
_entity_poly.entity_id
_entity_poly.type
_entity_poly.pdbx_seq_one_letter_code
_entity_poly.pdbx_strand_id
1 'polypeptide(L)'
;MTVNMQTAISNMRALMGKGVTYSQGGSRSGADGTADCSGAVYASLNAGGANLPPGNTDSMFRDLPSLGFSKVNPPYAYGDIFVWGIEGQSGGNAGHTGIFVDKDNVIHCNFSANGVSIDNYAAIHSYSNPPQTVFRLAGGAQPTPTEDAATEENTKENMDNSGELEEYSYIGNKLCLKGWHFASDPTNAATGGSDDGGSGGNAGAIGSVDWNSMQSRAQFFVSICTQLGIPKNTTLALAANALAESALDPSAAEGNGMGKGYFQWSYSYNWGDVPNHMTRSYENAKFQIEYAKSNTAQWISVGYGSWDQFWSGAASPSDLTTAWLMSWERPARPIDRWTPFTQTIDVNALDFGTSSNRNAETKVLETETTQRAATHLDGNAKEMLEIFDATDDKLMKTVEIELKSRKDIASQNPNVEGVEWSGFDFCIDFESKNPFYIQLIRVRADGEKKVLHVQVIFFPHSSSRSDIGHNYCNDDDFIIVCTDKKGKSEYVRDIIGGISWTIEPNGVPACSFTVPINNAEKFDGHMDCRVIIFKKMFDGIVKSITLDKDAETANIELDHKIAEWEYRQIPNNYTVKNRTFPDVFCQSPFLHSTEWYVDADAAAHKEKINYAFSRQSHLEALNKAVELTDNLWWRVGTKHDRYLEIGAFGEKKNYIISEYGQTERHLKIIDQVTVSKEFDQVFNVVTVYGEKSDSSQASLTLREAYLDQQQQGHDIVKGFPIVILNSTANKEQKNYYTNITKIASSNSLEFAILDEFSINLEQGKLIEKTVSMNDVAPFEENGDTISDEERSKQSMIAYKAAVGQLKSARRRDVIRVRIGELPCDLNVLDRVYFDYHNSIELFDHCSRYCKKIYEASDDFYITQIETSFDNNLVETNVLTLSKELYRDASNY
;
A
#
# COMPACT_ATOMS: atom_id res chain seq x y z
N MET A 1 29.72 -16.50 -36.19
CA MET A 1 28.60 -15.98 -35.40
C MET A 1 29.13 -14.78 -34.64
N THR A 2 28.47 -13.63 -34.71
CA THR A 2 28.95 -12.41 -34.06
C THR A 2 28.10 -12.19 -32.81
N VAL A 3 28.72 -12.18 -31.64
CA VAL A 3 28.03 -11.88 -30.37
C VAL A 3 27.67 -10.39 -30.33
N ASN A 4 26.43 -10.07 -30.02
CA ASN A 4 25.97 -8.70 -29.79
C ASN A 4 26.22 -8.30 -28.33
N MET A 5 27.29 -7.55 -28.10
CA MET A 5 27.65 -7.10 -26.74
C MET A 5 26.66 -6.11 -26.14
N GLN A 6 25.92 -5.34 -26.95
CA GLN A 6 24.87 -4.45 -26.45
C GLN A 6 23.73 -5.26 -25.81
N THR A 7 23.31 -6.33 -26.49
CA THR A 7 22.29 -7.25 -25.96
C THR A 7 22.79 -8.00 -24.73
N ALA A 8 24.07 -8.40 -24.70
CA ALA A 8 24.65 -9.04 -23.53
C ALA A 8 24.66 -8.11 -22.30
N ILE A 9 25.09 -6.87 -22.45
CA ILE A 9 25.10 -5.89 -21.35
C ILE A 9 23.67 -5.52 -20.93
N SER A 10 22.74 -5.40 -21.88
CA SER A 10 21.31 -5.18 -21.58
C SER A 10 20.73 -6.33 -20.74
N ASN A 11 21.13 -7.57 -21.02
CA ASN A 11 20.73 -8.72 -20.20
C ASN A 11 21.33 -8.66 -18.79
N MET A 12 22.60 -8.25 -18.64
CA MET A 12 23.20 -8.03 -17.30
C MET A 12 22.42 -6.96 -16.51
N ARG A 13 22.00 -5.86 -17.15
CA ARG A 13 21.15 -4.83 -16.53
C ARG A 13 19.76 -5.34 -16.19
N ALA A 14 19.17 -6.19 -17.03
CA ALA A 14 17.89 -6.83 -16.73
C ALA A 14 17.98 -7.77 -15.51
N LEU A 15 19.10 -8.49 -15.33
CA LEU A 15 19.35 -9.30 -14.14
C LEU A 15 19.49 -8.43 -12.89
N MET A 16 20.16 -7.27 -13.00
CA MET A 16 20.24 -6.27 -11.94
C MET A 16 18.86 -5.73 -11.56
N GLY A 17 18.04 -5.30 -12.54
CA GLY A 17 16.70 -4.76 -12.29
C GLY A 17 15.69 -5.79 -11.75
N LYS A 18 15.90 -7.09 -12.02
CA LYS A 18 15.10 -8.19 -11.44
C LYS A 18 15.45 -8.51 -9.99
N GLY A 19 16.51 -7.94 -9.42
CA GLY A 19 16.95 -8.24 -8.06
C GLY A 19 17.47 -9.67 -7.90
N VAL A 20 18.16 -10.20 -8.93
CA VAL A 20 18.73 -11.56 -8.88
C VAL A 20 19.78 -11.65 -7.78
N THR A 21 19.68 -12.68 -6.93
CA THR A 21 20.58 -12.89 -5.78
C THR A 21 21.80 -13.73 -6.15
N TYR A 22 22.92 -13.52 -5.45
CA TYR A 22 24.15 -14.26 -5.75
C TYR A 22 24.08 -15.70 -5.24
N SER A 23 24.17 -16.69 -6.14
CA SER A 23 24.26 -18.11 -5.80
C SER A 23 25.04 -18.92 -6.85
N GLN A 24 25.97 -19.75 -6.36
CA GLN A 24 26.67 -20.75 -7.19
C GLN A 24 25.93 -22.09 -7.25
N GLY A 25 24.90 -22.29 -6.43
CA GLY A 25 24.16 -23.56 -6.30
C GLY A 25 22.78 -23.58 -6.98
N GLY A 26 22.23 -22.41 -7.34
CA GLY A 26 20.95 -22.31 -8.05
C GLY A 26 21.12 -22.37 -9.57
N SER A 27 20.26 -21.68 -10.32
CA SER A 27 20.28 -21.69 -11.79
C SER A 27 21.52 -21.04 -12.39
N ARG A 28 22.25 -20.23 -11.60
CA ARG A 28 23.46 -19.47 -11.98
C ARG A 28 23.25 -18.45 -13.10
N SER A 29 22.07 -18.42 -13.72
CA SER A 29 21.72 -17.67 -14.93
C SER A 29 20.65 -16.60 -14.69
N GLY A 30 20.08 -16.56 -13.48
CA GLY A 30 18.95 -15.71 -13.11
C GLY A 30 17.57 -16.31 -13.43
N ALA A 31 17.50 -17.55 -13.92
CA ALA A 31 16.23 -18.19 -14.29
C ALA A 31 15.34 -18.55 -13.08
N ASP A 32 15.95 -18.87 -11.94
CA ASP A 32 15.28 -19.13 -10.66
C ASP A 32 15.43 -17.95 -9.68
N GLY A 33 15.78 -16.76 -10.17
CA GLY A 33 16.10 -15.61 -9.33
C GLY A 33 17.51 -15.62 -8.73
N THR A 34 18.36 -16.59 -9.08
CA THR A 34 19.75 -16.66 -8.60
C THR A 34 20.79 -16.71 -9.74
N ALA A 35 21.94 -16.07 -9.55
CA ALA A 35 23.06 -16.11 -10.51
C ALA A 35 24.44 -16.10 -9.84
N ASP A 36 25.49 -16.54 -10.54
CA ASP A 36 26.88 -16.25 -10.14
C ASP A 36 27.61 -15.44 -11.22
N CYS A 37 28.84 -15.01 -10.92
CA CYS A 37 29.61 -14.13 -11.80
C CYS A 37 29.72 -14.67 -13.24
N SER A 38 30.13 -15.94 -13.37
CA SER A 38 30.29 -16.58 -14.67
C SER A 38 28.96 -16.91 -15.34
N GLY A 39 27.99 -17.44 -14.59
CA GLY A 39 26.69 -17.84 -15.12
C GLY A 39 25.89 -16.64 -15.63
N ALA A 40 25.99 -15.48 -14.96
CA ALA A 40 25.40 -14.23 -15.43
C ALA A 40 26.02 -13.79 -16.78
N VAL A 41 27.33 -13.91 -16.95
CA VAL A 41 28.01 -13.57 -18.21
C VAL A 41 27.70 -14.60 -19.30
N TYR A 42 27.68 -15.91 -19.02
CA TYR A 42 27.27 -16.94 -20.00
C TYR A 42 25.83 -16.75 -20.46
N ALA A 43 24.89 -16.49 -19.54
CA ALA A 43 23.50 -16.19 -19.85
C ALA A 43 23.39 -14.94 -20.74
N SER A 44 24.18 -13.90 -20.42
CA SER A 44 24.21 -12.65 -21.18
C SER A 44 24.84 -12.80 -22.56
N LEU A 45 25.92 -13.57 -22.70
CA LEU A 45 26.50 -13.91 -24.00
C LEU A 45 25.52 -14.70 -24.87
N ASN A 46 24.80 -15.65 -24.29
CA ASN A 46 23.76 -16.41 -25.00
C ASN A 46 22.58 -15.53 -25.42
N ALA A 47 22.15 -14.59 -24.57
CA ALA A 47 21.18 -13.56 -24.94
C ALA A 47 21.70 -12.68 -26.11
N GLY A 48 23.00 -12.41 -26.13
CA GLY A 48 23.72 -11.74 -27.23
C GLY A 48 23.93 -12.59 -28.49
N GLY A 49 23.35 -13.80 -28.58
CA GLY A 49 23.44 -14.67 -29.74
C GLY A 49 24.62 -15.63 -29.75
N ALA A 50 25.34 -15.78 -28.61
CA ALA A 50 26.22 -16.92 -28.42
C ALA A 50 25.41 -18.22 -28.25
N ASN A 51 26.03 -19.35 -28.55
CA ASN A 51 25.44 -20.68 -28.30
C ASN A 51 26.41 -21.50 -27.45
N LEU A 52 26.63 -21.05 -26.22
CA LEU A 52 27.51 -21.68 -25.24
C LEU A 52 26.69 -22.52 -24.24
N PRO A 53 27.14 -23.74 -23.90
CA PRO A 53 26.60 -24.47 -22.77
C PRO A 53 26.94 -23.75 -21.45
N PRO A 54 26.24 -24.06 -20.33
CA PRO A 54 26.60 -23.53 -19.02
C PRO A 54 28.07 -23.78 -18.69
N GLY A 55 28.82 -22.71 -18.45
CA GLY A 55 30.24 -22.78 -18.11
C GLY A 55 30.57 -22.21 -16.73
N ASN A 56 31.85 -21.96 -16.52
CA ASN A 56 32.40 -21.33 -15.32
C ASN A 56 33.54 -20.38 -15.72
N THR A 57 34.07 -19.64 -14.75
CA THR A 57 35.16 -18.66 -14.98
C THR A 57 36.39 -19.29 -15.66
N ASP A 58 36.71 -20.56 -15.36
CA ASP A 58 37.84 -21.26 -15.98
C ASP A 58 37.57 -21.60 -17.45
N SER A 59 36.35 -22.01 -17.78
CA SER A 59 35.94 -22.35 -19.15
C SER A 59 35.97 -21.14 -20.08
N MET A 60 35.81 -19.92 -19.55
CA MET A 60 35.85 -18.68 -20.34
C MET A 60 37.19 -18.43 -21.03
N PHE A 61 38.31 -18.92 -20.46
CA PHE A 61 39.62 -18.80 -21.10
C PHE A 61 39.68 -19.50 -22.47
N ARG A 62 38.86 -20.55 -22.64
CA ARG A 62 38.70 -21.29 -23.90
C ARG A 62 37.53 -20.78 -24.73
N ASP A 63 36.39 -20.53 -24.08
CA ASP A 63 35.13 -20.27 -24.77
C ASP A 63 35.09 -18.87 -25.41
N LEU A 64 35.65 -17.83 -24.76
CA LEU A 64 35.70 -16.47 -25.32
C LEU A 64 36.53 -16.41 -26.62
N PRO A 65 37.74 -16.99 -26.70
CA PRO A 65 38.45 -17.12 -27.98
C PRO A 65 37.65 -17.84 -29.08
N SER A 66 36.87 -18.86 -28.74
CA SER A 66 36.04 -19.58 -29.72
C SER A 66 34.91 -18.71 -30.30
N LEU A 67 34.48 -17.69 -29.55
CA LEU A 67 33.50 -16.69 -29.97
C LEU A 67 34.12 -15.50 -30.73
N GLY A 68 35.45 -15.52 -30.95
CA GLY A 68 36.17 -14.46 -31.66
C GLY A 68 36.72 -13.36 -30.75
N PHE A 69 36.80 -13.58 -29.43
CA PHE A 69 37.48 -12.64 -28.53
C PHE A 69 39.00 -12.85 -28.53
N SER A 70 39.77 -11.77 -28.41
CA SER A 70 41.23 -11.80 -28.25
C SER A 70 41.64 -11.14 -26.93
N LYS A 71 42.76 -11.58 -26.35
CA LYS A 71 43.29 -10.99 -25.11
C LYS A 71 43.78 -9.56 -25.37
N VAL A 72 43.42 -8.61 -24.51
CA VAL A 72 43.79 -7.19 -24.62
C VAL A 72 44.39 -6.65 -23.32
N ASN A 73 45.20 -5.60 -23.45
CA ASN A 73 45.72 -4.80 -22.33
C ASN A 73 44.95 -3.47 -22.25
N PRO A 74 45.02 -2.74 -21.11
CA PRO A 74 44.45 -1.40 -21.01
C PRO A 74 44.91 -0.47 -22.15
N PRO A 75 44.07 0.47 -22.62
CA PRO A 75 42.76 0.83 -22.08
C PRO A 75 41.66 -0.18 -22.44
N TYR A 76 40.88 -0.55 -21.43
CA TYR A 76 39.69 -1.38 -21.60
C TYR A 76 38.53 -0.54 -22.16
N ALA A 77 37.57 -1.21 -22.79
CA ALA A 77 36.47 -0.57 -23.51
C ALA A 77 35.16 -1.31 -23.27
N TYR A 78 34.07 -0.65 -23.66
CA TYR A 78 32.71 -1.20 -23.62
C TYR A 78 32.63 -2.59 -24.27
N GLY A 79 32.07 -3.56 -23.54
CA GLY A 79 31.93 -4.93 -24.02
C GLY A 79 33.18 -5.80 -23.87
N ASP A 80 34.27 -5.28 -23.30
CA ASP A 80 35.37 -6.14 -22.87
C ASP A 80 34.94 -7.04 -21.70
N ILE A 81 35.43 -8.27 -21.65
CA ILE A 81 35.11 -9.22 -20.58
C ILE A 81 36.37 -9.47 -19.77
N PHE A 82 36.34 -9.17 -18.47
CA PHE A 82 37.44 -9.50 -17.59
C PHE A 82 37.25 -10.89 -17.00
N VAL A 83 38.36 -11.60 -16.83
CA VAL A 83 38.44 -12.88 -16.12
C VAL A 83 39.56 -12.74 -15.10
N TRP A 84 39.19 -12.75 -13.83
CA TRP A 84 40.12 -12.85 -12.70
C TRP A 84 40.35 -14.31 -12.37
N GLY A 85 41.60 -14.73 -12.41
CA GLY A 85 42.03 -16.10 -12.16
C GLY A 85 43.14 -16.54 -13.10
N ILE A 86 43.64 -17.75 -12.86
CA ILE A 86 44.65 -18.43 -13.68
C ILE A 86 43.96 -19.54 -14.47
N GLU A 87 44.23 -19.61 -15.77
CA GLU A 87 43.71 -20.66 -16.66
C GLU A 87 44.04 -22.06 -16.11
N GLY A 88 43.01 -22.88 -15.89
CA GLY A 88 43.10 -24.21 -15.27
C GLY A 88 42.99 -24.22 -13.74
N GLN A 89 42.80 -23.08 -13.07
CA GLN A 89 42.69 -22.94 -11.61
C GLN A 89 41.56 -22.00 -11.16
N SER A 90 40.69 -21.54 -12.07
CA SER A 90 39.69 -20.49 -11.79
C SER A 90 38.28 -21.02 -11.50
N GLY A 91 38.16 -22.27 -11.05
CA GLY A 91 36.87 -22.91 -10.75
C GLY A 91 36.29 -22.51 -9.38
N GLY A 92 34.96 -22.47 -9.27
CA GLY A 92 34.27 -22.13 -8.02
C GLY A 92 34.65 -20.74 -7.49
N ASN A 93 34.98 -20.65 -6.19
CA ASN A 93 35.38 -19.40 -5.53
C ASN A 93 36.75 -18.84 -5.98
N ALA A 94 37.51 -19.56 -6.81
CA ALA A 94 38.87 -19.18 -7.19
C ALA A 94 38.94 -18.24 -8.42
N GLY A 95 37.80 -17.88 -9.02
CA GLY A 95 37.74 -16.97 -10.15
C GLY A 95 36.55 -16.00 -10.10
N HIS A 96 36.68 -14.87 -10.78
CA HIS A 96 35.62 -13.87 -10.92
C HIS A 96 35.59 -13.27 -12.32
N THR A 97 34.43 -12.83 -12.79
CA THR A 97 34.27 -12.31 -14.16
C THR A 97 33.09 -11.36 -14.28
N GLY A 98 33.12 -10.51 -15.31
CA GLY A 98 32.10 -9.51 -15.62
C GLY A 98 32.42 -8.79 -16.94
N ILE A 99 31.58 -7.82 -17.29
CA ILE A 99 31.64 -7.09 -18.56
C ILE A 99 31.93 -5.61 -18.29
N PHE A 100 32.87 -5.01 -19.01
CA PHE A 100 33.10 -3.57 -18.99
C PHE A 100 31.92 -2.83 -19.62
N VAL A 101 31.38 -1.86 -18.87
CA VAL A 101 30.31 -0.96 -19.32
C VAL A 101 30.84 0.42 -19.72
N ASP A 102 32.12 0.69 -19.46
CA ASP A 102 32.92 1.78 -20.01
C ASP A 102 34.42 1.49 -19.77
N LYS A 103 35.29 2.50 -19.82
CA LYS A 103 36.75 2.35 -19.60
C LYS A 103 37.16 2.07 -18.15
N ASP A 104 36.31 2.42 -17.18
CA ASP A 104 36.57 2.38 -15.74
C ASP A 104 35.63 1.44 -14.97
N ASN A 105 34.41 1.22 -15.46
CA ASN A 105 33.34 0.51 -14.73
C ASN A 105 32.99 -0.84 -15.36
N VAL A 106 32.59 -1.79 -14.52
CA VAL A 106 32.18 -3.14 -14.91
C VAL A 106 30.85 -3.53 -14.29
N ILE A 107 30.04 -4.28 -15.03
CA ILE A 107 28.83 -4.95 -14.52
C ILE A 107 29.13 -6.42 -14.24
N HIS A 108 28.83 -6.89 -13.03
CA HIS A 108 29.10 -8.26 -12.62
C HIS A 108 28.20 -8.75 -11.49
N CYS A 109 27.90 -10.05 -11.46
CA CYS A 109 27.24 -10.69 -10.32
C CYS A 109 28.27 -11.01 -9.23
N ASN A 110 28.10 -10.54 -8.00
CA ASN A 110 29.05 -10.77 -6.91
C ASN A 110 28.40 -10.97 -5.55
N PHE A 111 29.17 -11.60 -4.67
CA PHE A 111 28.76 -11.92 -3.31
C PHE A 111 28.54 -10.67 -2.45
N SER A 112 29.40 -9.66 -2.56
CA SER A 112 29.35 -8.45 -1.72
C SER A 112 28.07 -7.63 -1.91
N ALA A 113 27.57 -7.55 -3.13
CA ALA A 113 26.30 -6.89 -3.48
C ALA A 113 25.10 -7.84 -3.42
N ASN A 114 25.31 -9.12 -3.09
CA ASN A 114 24.33 -10.20 -3.17
C ASN A 114 23.51 -10.18 -4.48
N GLY A 115 24.18 -10.00 -5.61
CA GLY A 115 23.51 -9.86 -6.91
C GLY A 115 24.37 -9.18 -7.96
N VAL A 116 23.74 -8.63 -9.00
CA VAL A 116 24.42 -7.88 -10.07
C VAL A 116 24.56 -6.42 -9.69
N SER A 117 25.79 -5.89 -9.75
CA SER A 117 26.11 -4.48 -9.51
C SER A 117 27.03 -3.93 -10.59
N ILE A 118 27.13 -2.59 -10.64
CA ILE A 118 28.11 -1.86 -11.46
C ILE A 118 29.13 -1.23 -10.50
N ASP A 119 30.39 -1.59 -10.67
CA ASP A 119 31.48 -1.17 -9.79
C ASP A 119 32.68 -0.65 -10.58
N ASN A 120 33.45 0.25 -9.98
CA ASN A 120 34.70 0.75 -10.56
C ASN A 120 35.76 -0.37 -10.57
N TYR A 121 36.23 -0.76 -11.76
CA TYR A 121 37.14 -1.89 -11.97
C TYR A 121 38.45 -1.76 -11.19
N ALA A 122 39.07 -0.58 -11.19
CA ALA A 122 40.34 -0.35 -10.49
C ALA A 122 40.18 -0.48 -8.98
N ALA A 123 39.06 0.02 -8.43
CA ALA A 123 38.75 -0.10 -7.01
C ALA A 123 38.56 -1.58 -6.62
N ILE A 124 37.71 -2.32 -7.33
CA ILE A 124 37.43 -3.73 -7.01
C ILE A 124 38.63 -4.65 -7.24
N HIS A 125 39.46 -4.38 -8.24
CA HIS A 125 40.68 -5.14 -8.51
C HIS A 125 41.75 -4.90 -7.45
N SER A 126 41.86 -3.68 -6.92
CA SER A 126 42.88 -3.31 -5.91
C SER A 126 42.74 -4.03 -4.56
N TYR A 127 41.55 -4.50 -4.19
CA TYR A 127 41.32 -5.16 -2.90
C TYR A 127 42.07 -6.49 -2.76
N SER A 128 42.24 -7.24 -3.85
CA SER A 128 42.87 -8.56 -3.85
C SER A 128 43.95 -8.73 -4.91
N ASN A 129 44.09 -7.77 -5.82
CA ASN A 129 45.02 -7.75 -6.95
C ASN A 129 45.15 -9.11 -7.68
N PRO A 130 44.03 -9.74 -8.08
CA PRO A 130 44.06 -11.08 -8.65
C PRO A 130 44.70 -11.07 -10.05
N PRO A 131 45.30 -12.19 -10.49
CA PRO A 131 45.69 -12.37 -11.89
C PRO A 131 44.51 -12.06 -12.80
N GLN A 132 44.70 -11.21 -13.80
CA GLN A 132 43.63 -10.76 -14.69
C GLN A 132 43.96 -11.07 -16.14
N THR A 133 42.94 -11.46 -16.91
CA THR A 133 42.97 -11.51 -18.37
C THR A 133 41.71 -10.84 -18.88
N VAL A 134 41.83 -9.87 -19.78
CA VAL A 134 40.69 -9.19 -20.39
C VAL A 134 40.59 -9.57 -21.86
N PHE A 135 39.37 -9.83 -22.32
CA PHE A 135 39.03 -10.31 -23.66
C PHE A 135 38.18 -9.28 -24.41
N ARG A 136 38.53 -9.00 -25.67
CA ARG A 136 37.79 -8.09 -26.57
C ARG A 136 37.36 -8.81 -27.84
N LEU A 137 36.10 -8.64 -28.27
CA LEU A 137 35.59 -9.23 -29.49
C LEU A 137 36.22 -8.60 -30.75
N ALA A 138 36.79 -9.40 -31.64
CA ALA A 138 37.46 -8.94 -32.86
C ALA A 138 36.46 -8.67 -34.02
N GLY A 139 36.61 -7.53 -34.71
CA GLY A 139 35.97 -7.27 -36.01
C GLY A 139 34.53 -6.73 -35.99
N GLY A 140 33.95 -6.46 -34.81
CA GLY A 140 32.75 -5.61 -34.72
C GLY A 140 33.15 -4.14 -34.70
N ALA A 141 32.39 -3.26 -35.36
CA ALA A 141 32.41 -1.85 -34.95
C ALA A 141 32.22 -1.86 -33.43
N GLN A 142 33.22 -1.35 -32.69
CA GLN A 142 33.04 -1.17 -31.24
C GLN A 142 31.75 -0.38 -31.11
N PRO A 143 30.71 -0.93 -30.46
CA PRO A 143 29.59 -0.10 -30.09
C PRO A 143 30.24 1.03 -29.29
N THR A 144 30.12 2.27 -29.78
CA THR A 144 30.20 3.41 -28.89
C THR A 144 29.29 3.05 -27.72
N PRO A 145 29.70 3.22 -26.46
CA PRO A 145 28.80 3.05 -25.33
C PRO A 145 27.45 3.62 -25.76
N THR A 146 26.43 2.78 -25.92
CA THR A 146 25.10 3.38 -25.98
C THR A 146 24.99 3.96 -24.60
N GLU A 147 24.92 5.29 -24.53
CA GLU A 147 24.95 6.04 -23.28
C GLU A 147 23.92 5.46 -22.32
N ASP A 148 24.37 4.58 -21.46
CA ASP A 148 23.77 4.50 -20.15
C ASP A 148 24.61 5.44 -19.31
N ALA A 149 24.10 6.66 -19.22
CA ALA A 149 24.16 7.51 -18.05
C ALA A 149 25.50 7.51 -17.29
N ALA A 150 26.61 7.70 -18.01
CA ALA A 150 27.71 8.49 -17.47
C ALA A 150 27.55 9.88 -18.08
N THR A 151 26.68 10.68 -17.47
CA THR A 151 26.55 12.13 -17.72
C THR A 151 26.53 12.50 -19.21
N GLU A 152 25.59 11.94 -19.99
CA GLU A 152 24.96 12.84 -20.95
C GLU A 152 24.28 13.91 -20.10
N GLU A 153 24.58 15.18 -20.36
CA GLU A 153 23.71 16.21 -19.84
C GLU A 153 22.32 15.93 -20.41
N ASN A 154 21.33 15.82 -19.53
CA ASN A 154 19.95 15.72 -19.96
C ASN A 154 19.65 16.93 -20.86
N THR A 155 19.19 16.67 -22.08
CA THR A 155 18.83 17.65 -23.10
C THR A 155 17.32 17.58 -23.37
N LYS A 156 16.78 18.60 -24.04
CA LYS A 156 15.36 18.58 -24.46
C LYS A 156 15.06 17.40 -25.39
N GLU A 157 16.01 17.02 -26.23
CA GLU A 157 15.84 15.98 -27.23
C GLU A 157 15.87 14.57 -26.62
N ASN A 158 16.79 14.28 -25.70
CA ASN A 158 16.89 12.95 -25.08
C ASN A 158 15.84 12.72 -23.99
N MET A 159 15.36 13.76 -23.32
CA MET A 159 14.28 13.66 -22.33
C MET A 159 12.88 13.71 -22.95
N ASP A 160 12.73 13.86 -24.27
CA ASP A 160 11.41 13.94 -24.89
C ASP A 160 10.55 12.70 -24.59
N ASN A 161 9.29 12.92 -24.17
CA ASN A 161 8.34 11.88 -23.73
C ASN A 161 8.81 11.10 -22.49
N SER A 162 9.74 11.64 -21.71
CA SER A 162 10.18 11.04 -20.44
C SER A 162 9.22 11.40 -19.32
N GLY A 163 9.04 10.48 -18.37
CA GLY A 163 8.27 10.73 -17.18
C GLY A 163 8.13 9.49 -16.32
N GLU A 164 7.57 9.68 -15.14
CA GLU A 164 7.42 8.64 -14.13
C GLU A 164 6.18 8.92 -13.27
N LEU A 165 5.53 7.85 -12.83
CA LEU A 165 4.59 7.90 -11.73
C LEU A 165 5.34 7.56 -10.45
N GLU A 166 5.48 8.56 -9.57
CA GLU A 166 6.27 8.45 -8.36
C GLU A 166 5.45 7.88 -7.20
N GLU A 167 4.21 8.35 -7.06
CA GLU A 167 3.33 7.97 -5.97
C GLU A 167 1.90 7.80 -6.49
N TYR A 168 1.22 6.80 -5.95
CA TYR A 168 -0.22 6.68 -6.06
C TYR A 168 -0.81 6.24 -4.74
N SER A 169 -2.02 6.71 -4.46
CA SER A 169 -2.76 6.29 -3.29
C SER A 169 -4.26 6.30 -3.54
N TYR A 170 -4.93 5.60 -2.64
CA TYR A 170 -6.35 5.32 -2.65
C TYR A 170 -6.97 5.97 -1.42
N ILE A 171 -7.81 6.98 -1.61
CA ILE A 171 -8.42 7.74 -0.51
C ILE A 171 -9.94 7.77 -0.75
N GLY A 172 -10.66 6.85 -0.09
CA GLY A 172 -12.10 6.70 -0.27
C GLY A 172 -12.44 6.28 -1.70
N ASN A 173 -13.13 7.15 -2.44
CA ASN A 173 -13.50 6.97 -3.85
C ASN A 173 -12.56 7.72 -4.82
N LYS A 174 -11.47 8.31 -4.32
CA LYS A 174 -10.49 9.06 -5.11
C LYS A 174 -9.20 8.29 -5.37
N LEU A 175 -8.81 8.25 -6.64
CA LEU A 175 -7.48 7.87 -7.08
C LEU A 175 -6.59 9.11 -7.08
N CYS A 176 -5.57 9.12 -6.22
CA CYS A 176 -4.58 10.19 -6.15
C CYS A 176 -3.28 9.74 -6.80
N LEU A 177 -2.75 10.55 -7.71
CA LEU A 177 -1.56 10.27 -8.51
C LEU A 177 -0.62 11.46 -8.44
N LYS A 178 0.68 11.17 -8.32
CA LYS A 178 1.76 12.16 -8.36
C LYS A 178 2.91 11.63 -9.20
N GLY A 179 3.45 12.51 -10.04
CA GLY A 179 4.55 12.17 -10.93
C GLY A 179 4.90 13.32 -11.85
N TRP A 180 5.53 13.00 -12.98
CA TRP A 180 5.88 13.98 -14.01
C TRP A 180 5.91 13.36 -15.40
N HIS A 181 5.63 14.16 -16.43
CA HIS A 181 5.71 13.79 -17.85
C HIS A 181 6.14 15.00 -18.68
N PHE A 182 7.28 14.88 -19.37
CA PHE A 182 7.90 15.94 -20.16
C PHE A 182 7.82 15.63 -21.65
N ALA A 183 7.50 16.65 -22.45
CA ALA A 183 7.64 16.62 -23.90
C ALA A 183 8.35 17.91 -24.31
N SER A 184 9.41 17.78 -25.11
CA SER A 184 10.13 18.93 -25.63
C SER A 184 9.35 19.66 -26.72
N ASP A 185 9.72 20.90 -26.98
CA ASP A 185 9.23 21.64 -28.14
C ASP A 185 9.93 21.14 -29.42
N PRO A 186 9.28 21.21 -30.60
CA PRO A 186 9.92 20.81 -31.85
C PRO A 186 11.22 21.60 -32.09
N THR A 187 12.31 20.88 -32.37
CA THR A 187 13.60 21.49 -32.70
C THR A 187 13.56 22.04 -34.13
N ASN A 188 13.86 23.33 -34.29
CA ASN A 188 13.93 23.94 -35.62
C ASN A 188 15.09 23.30 -36.42
N ALA A 189 14.76 22.65 -37.54
CA ALA A 189 15.75 22.09 -38.45
C ALA A 189 16.55 23.19 -39.15
N ALA A 190 17.87 23.20 -38.90
CA ALA A 190 18.98 23.75 -39.69
C ALA A 190 18.77 25.03 -40.53
N THR A 191 19.56 26.07 -40.25
CA THR A 191 20.31 26.84 -41.28
C THR A 191 21.43 27.66 -40.62
N GLY A 192 22.64 27.56 -41.16
CA GLY A 192 23.80 28.36 -40.75
C GLY A 192 23.78 29.78 -41.32
N GLY A 193 24.51 30.68 -40.66
CA GLY A 193 24.73 32.06 -41.13
C GLY A 193 25.27 32.95 -40.02
N SER A 194 26.32 33.69 -40.33
CA SER A 194 27.09 34.59 -39.47
C SER A 194 26.39 35.92 -39.13
N ASP A 195 27.01 36.62 -38.18
CA ASP A 195 27.01 38.08 -37.92
C ASP A 195 26.16 38.65 -36.76
N ASP A 196 26.93 39.17 -35.78
CA ASP A 196 26.84 40.41 -35.02
C ASP A 196 25.49 41.10 -34.71
N GLY A 197 25.30 41.34 -33.40
CA GLY A 197 25.01 42.70 -32.92
C GLY A 197 23.62 42.98 -32.32
N GLY A 198 23.59 43.25 -31.00
CA GLY A 198 22.81 44.35 -30.44
C GLY A 198 21.42 44.08 -29.83
N SER A 199 21.38 44.19 -28.49
CA SER A 199 20.43 44.98 -27.68
C SER A 199 18.89 44.79 -27.81
N GLY A 200 18.30 44.26 -26.73
CA GLY A 200 17.14 44.87 -26.05
C GLY A 200 15.72 44.37 -26.39
N GLY A 201 14.94 44.08 -25.35
CA GLY A 201 13.46 44.23 -25.39
C GLY A 201 12.64 43.07 -24.82
N ASN A 202 12.04 43.31 -23.65
CA ASN A 202 11.19 42.42 -22.85
C ASN A 202 9.89 41.94 -23.54
N ALA A 203 9.51 40.70 -23.21
CA ALA A 203 8.18 40.12 -23.37
C ALA A 203 7.20 40.60 -22.28
N GLY A 204 5.90 40.69 -22.62
CA GLY A 204 4.81 40.99 -21.69
C GLY A 204 3.98 39.75 -21.35
N ALA A 205 4.09 39.27 -20.11
CA ALA A 205 3.08 38.47 -19.40
C ALA A 205 2.30 39.41 -18.46
N ILE A 206 1.09 39.06 -18.01
CA ILE A 206 0.43 39.75 -16.88
C ILE A 206 1.26 39.44 -15.63
N GLY A 207 2.10 40.31 -15.08
CA GLY A 207 2.52 41.68 -15.40
C GLY A 207 3.81 41.85 -14.63
N SER A 208 4.94 42.17 -15.27
CA SER A 208 6.07 42.69 -14.50
C SER A 208 5.55 43.89 -13.72
N VAL A 209 5.32 43.74 -12.42
CA VAL A 209 4.89 44.87 -11.59
C VAL A 209 6.06 45.84 -11.64
N ASP A 210 5.90 46.94 -12.37
CA ASP A 210 6.84 48.04 -12.25
C ASP A 210 6.69 48.59 -10.84
N TRP A 211 7.55 48.09 -9.95
CA TRP A 211 7.58 48.53 -8.57
C TRP A 211 8.04 49.99 -8.47
N ASN A 212 8.44 50.69 -9.53
CA ASN A 212 8.66 52.13 -9.46
C ASN A 212 7.40 52.95 -9.81
N SER A 213 6.34 52.30 -10.34
CA SER A 213 5.07 52.93 -10.68
C SER A 213 3.98 52.63 -9.64
N MET A 214 3.48 53.68 -8.99
CA MET A 214 2.40 53.53 -8.00
C MET A 214 1.11 52.99 -8.63
N GLN A 215 0.83 53.36 -9.88
CA GLN A 215 -0.33 52.85 -10.64
C GLN A 215 -0.22 51.34 -10.88
N SER A 216 0.98 50.85 -11.22
CA SER A 216 1.26 49.43 -11.42
C SER A 216 1.10 48.63 -10.13
N ARG A 217 1.62 49.15 -9.01
CA ARG A 217 1.44 48.55 -7.67
C ARG A 217 -0.04 48.51 -7.25
N ALA A 218 -0.79 49.58 -7.52
CA ALA A 218 -2.23 49.64 -7.24
C ALA A 218 -3.02 48.62 -8.06
N GLN A 219 -2.72 48.47 -9.35
CA GLN A 219 -3.37 47.46 -10.19
C GLN A 219 -3.07 46.03 -9.73
N PHE A 220 -1.84 45.77 -9.27
CA PHE A 220 -1.46 44.48 -8.67
C PHE A 220 -2.22 44.18 -7.37
N PHE A 221 -2.39 45.18 -6.51
CA PHE A 221 -3.20 45.04 -5.29
C PHE A 221 -4.68 44.79 -5.60
N VAL A 222 -5.24 45.54 -6.56
CA VAL A 222 -6.65 45.43 -6.98
C VAL A 222 -6.95 44.07 -7.60
N SER A 223 -6.04 43.52 -8.41
CA SER A 223 -6.24 42.21 -9.03
C SER A 223 -6.34 41.10 -7.99
N ILE A 224 -5.53 41.15 -6.93
CA ILE A 224 -5.58 40.20 -5.81
C ILE A 224 -6.90 40.33 -5.05
N CYS A 225 -7.30 41.56 -4.67
CA CYS A 225 -8.57 41.75 -3.96
C CYS A 225 -9.78 41.31 -4.77
N THR A 226 -9.77 41.54 -6.09
CA THR A 226 -10.84 41.11 -7.00
C THR A 226 -10.91 39.58 -7.06
N GLN A 227 -9.76 38.88 -7.15
CA GLN A 227 -9.71 37.42 -7.10
C GLN A 227 -10.20 36.85 -5.75
N LEU A 228 -9.97 37.57 -4.64
CA LEU A 228 -10.47 37.21 -3.31
C LEU A 228 -11.97 37.54 -3.11
N GLY A 229 -12.65 37.99 -4.16
CA GLY A 229 -14.07 38.36 -4.15
C GLY A 229 -14.38 39.58 -3.29
N ILE A 230 -13.40 40.46 -3.07
CA ILE A 230 -13.59 41.69 -2.29
C ILE A 230 -14.28 42.74 -3.18
N PRO A 231 -15.42 43.32 -2.76
CA PRO A 231 -16.15 44.29 -3.56
C PRO A 231 -15.32 45.53 -3.89
N LYS A 232 -15.56 46.13 -5.06
CA LYS A 232 -14.82 47.30 -5.59
C LYS A 232 -14.55 48.38 -4.54
N ASN A 233 -15.58 48.83 -3.81
CA ASN A 233 -15.43 49.92 -2.85
C ASN A 233 -14.53 49.54 -1.66
N THR A 234 -14.62 48.29 -1.20
CA THR A 234 -13.77 47.74 -0.13
C THR A 234 -12.34 47.59 -0.61
N THR A 235 -12.13 47.09 -1.84
CA THR A 235 -10.80 47.00 -2.47
C THR A 235 -10.11 48.35 -2.56
N LEU A 236 -10.85 49.39 -2.98
CA LEU A 236 -10.34 50.76 -3.05
C LEU A 236 -9.96 51.31 -1.66
N ALA A 237 -10.76 51.00 -0.64
CA ALA A 237 -10.47 51.42 0.74
C ALA A 237 -9.22 50.75 1.32
N LEU A 238 -9.03 49.46 1.04
CA LEU A 238 -7.82 48.72 1.42
C LEU A 238 -6.60 49.27 0.70
N ALA A 239 -6.70 49.53 -0.61
CA ALA A 239 -5.60 50.08 -1.40
C ALA A 239 -5.19 51.49 -0.93
N ALA A 240 -6.15 52.34 -0.54
CA ALA A 240 -5.87 53.66 0.02
C ALA A 240 -5.10 53.58 1.35
N ASN A 241 -5.42 52.60 2.20
CA ASN A 241 -4.68 52.38 3.44
C ASN A 241 -3.30 51.77 3.18
N ALA A 242 -3.20 50.79 2.28
CA ALA A 242 -1.92 50.17 1.92
C ALA A 242 -0.96 51.15 1.22
N LEU A 243 -1.48 52.13 0.48
CA LEU A 243 -0.67 53.22 -0.07
C LEU A 243 -0.04 54.06 1.05
N ALA A 244 -0.80 54.39 2.10
CA ALA A 244 -0.31 55.21 3.20
C ALA A 244 0.72 54.48 4.07
N GLU A 245 0.54 53.18 4.30
CA GLU A 245 1.42 52.40 5.18
C GLU A 245 2.67 51.87 4.46
N SER A 246 2.49 51.33 3.27
CA SER A 246 3.51 50.50 2.62
C SER A 246 3.85 50.98 1.21
N ALA A 247 3.24 52.09 0.77
CA ALA A 247 3.28 52.52 -0.63
C ALA A 247 2.86 51.40 -1.60
N LEU A 248 1.85 50.60 -1.21
CA LEU A 248 1.40 49.42 -1.96
C LEU A 248 2.54 48.43 -2.27
N ASP A 249 3.48 48.29 -1.34
CA ASP A 249 4.56 47.30 -1.41
C ASP A 249 4.35 46.23 -0.31
N PRO A 250 4.16 44.94 -0.67
CA PRO A 250 3.98 43.86 0.30
C PRO A 250 5.26 43.49 1.04
N SER A 251 6.42 44.01 0.62
CA SER A 251 7.73 43.79 1.26
C SER A 251 8.18 44.95 2.17
N ALA A 252 7.44 46.07 2.19
CA ALA A 252 7.85 47.23 2.97
C ALA A 252 7.86 46.93 4.48
N ALA A 253 8.88 47.46 5.16
CA ALA A 253 9.04 47.39 6.60
C ALA A 253 8.91 48.80 7.22
N GLU A 254 8.32 48.87 8.41
CA GLU A 254 8.22 50.10 9.19
C GLU A 254 9.62 50.58 9.63
N GLY A 255 9.82 51.89 9.81
CA GLY A 255 11.12 52.48 10.19
C GLY A 255 11.72 51.95 11.51
N ASN A 256 10.91 51.36 12.39
CA ASN A 256 11.34 50.71 13.63
C ASN A 256 11.56 49.18 13.50
N GLY A 257 11.37 48.61 12.30
CA GLY A 257 11.59 47.19 11.99
C GLY A 257 10.56 46.21 12.55
N MET A 258 9.50 46.70 13.22
CA MET A 258 8.50 45.87 13.90
C MET A 258 7.30 45.49 13.01
N GLY A 259 6.83 46.38 12.13
CA GLY A 259 5.77 46.08 11.16
C GLY A 259 6.29 45.72 9.75
N LYS A 260 5.69 44.72 9.09
CA LYS A 260 5.97 44.37 7.67
C LYS A 260 4.68 44.12 6.89
N GLY A 261 4.68 44.47 5.59
CA GLY A 261 3.58 44.20 4.67
C GLY A 261 2.67 45.39 4.35
N TYR A 262 1.55 45.15 3.64
CA TYR A 262 0.64 46.18 3.12
C TYR A 262 0.00 47.06 4.20
N PHE A 263 -0.36 46.49 5.34
CA PHE A 263 -1.12 47.18 6.39
C PHE A 263 -0.32 47.34 7.70
N GLN A 264 1.02 47.36 7.57
CA GLN A 264 2.04 47.41 8.62
C GLN A 264 1.54 47.41 10.08
N TRP A 265 1.09 46.24 10.56
CA TRP A 265 0.94 45.92 11.98
C TRP A 265 1.15 44.41 12.18
N SER A 266 2.37 44.00 12.54
CA SER A 266 2.72 42.60 12.73
C SER A 266 3.61 42.44 13.97
N TYR A 267 3.03 42.24 15.15
CA TYR A 267 3.83 41.73 16.26
C TYR A 267 4.35 40.34 15.91
N SER A 268 5.65 40.13 16.06
CA SER A 268 6.41 38.94 15.65
C SER A 268 5.86 37.62 16.19
N TYR A 269 5.03 37.66 17.24
CA TYR A 269 4.49 36.48 17.93
C TYR A 269 3.19 35.91 17.33
N ASN A 270 2.46 36.68 16.50
CA ASN A 270 1.13 36.27 16.01
C ASN A 270 1.13 35.53 14.66
N TRP A 271 2.28 35.35 14.02
CA TRP A 271 2.37 34.92 12.62
C TRP A 271 3.16 33.62 12.41
N GLY A 272 3.61 32.94 13.47
CA GLY A 272 4.69 31.93 13.32
C GLY A 272 5.93 32.58 12.68
N ASP A 273 6.92 31.83 12.22
CA ASP A 273 8.16 32.40 11.64
C ASP A 273 7.97 33.23 10.33
N VAL A 274 6.74 33.47 9.89
CA VAL A 274 6.36 34.08 8.60
C VAL A 274 6.72 35.57 8.44
N PRO A 275 6.68 36.47 9.46
CA PRO A 275 6.94 37.90 9.26
C PRO A 275 8.35 38.20 8.76
N ASN A 276 9.31 37.31 8.97
CA ASN A 276 10.70 37.61 8.65
C ASN A 276 11.04 37.58 7.15
N HIS A 277 10.15 37.04 6.29
CA HIS A 277 10.43 36.77 4.87
C HIS A 277 9.40 37.33 3.86
N MET A 278 8.78 38.48 4.13
CA MET A 278 7.86 39.12 3.17
C MET A 278 8.58 39.64 1.93
N THR A 279 8.18 39.18 0.74
CA THR A 279 8.73 39.59 -0.56
C THR A 279 7.65 40.16 -1.49
N ARG A 280 8.08 40.77 -2.59
CA ARG A 280 7.25 41.26 -3.70
C ARG A 280 6.69 40.11 -4.56
N SER A 281 6.05 39.12 -3.93
CA SER A 281 5.40 37.99 -4.59
C SER A 281 3.88 38.05 -4.46
N TYR A 282 3.18 37.39 -5.38
CA TYR A 282 1.73 37.29 -5.38
C TYR A 282 1.21 36.49 -4.18
N GLU A 283 1.89 35.42 -3.79
CA GLU A 283 1.51 34.55 -2.67
C GLU A 283 1.58 35.30 -1.34
N ASN A 284 2.66 36.07 -1.12
CA ASN A 284 2.83 36.88 0.08
C ASN A 284 1.82 38.02 0.13
N ALA A 285 1.55 38.67 -1.01
CA ALA A 285 0.54 39.71 -1.13
C ALA A 285 -0.89 39.18 -0.88
N LYS A 286 -1.23 38.02 -1.45
CA LYS A 286 -2.52 37.34 -1.25
C LYS A 286 -2.70 36.89 0.20
N PHE A 287 -1.69 36.25 0.78
CA PHE A 287 -1.71 35.82 2.17
C PHE A 287 -1.95 36.99 3.14
N GLN A 288 -1.30 38.14 2.91
CA GLN A 288 -1.51 39.34 3.73
C GLN A 288 -2.96 39.85 3.66
N ILE A 289 -3.60 39.81 2.49
CA ILE A 289 -4.99 40.27 2.30
C ILE A 289 -5.99 39.23 2.84
N GLU A 290 -5.74 37.92 2.67
CA GLU A 290 -6.55 36.85 3.25
C GLU A 290 -6.48 36.85 4.78
N TYR A 291 -5.30 37.10 5.36
CA TYR A 291 -5.14 37.28 6.80
C TYR A 291 -5.91 38.51 7.29
N ALA A 292 -5.79 39.64 6.59
CA ALA A 292 -6.53 40.86 6.90
C ALA A 292 -8.06 40.65 6.85
N LYS A 293 -8.53 39.74 5.98
CA LYS A 293 -9.94 39.33 5.86
C LYS A 293 -10.37 38.33 6.94
N SER A 294 -9.51 37.41 7.37
CA SER A 294 -9.82 36.39 8.38
C SER A 294 -9.71 36.90 9.83
N ASN A 295 -8.95 37.97 10.05
CA ASN A 295 -8.77 38.56 11.37
C ASN A 295 -10.00 39.37 11.81
N THR A 296 -10.85 38.75 12.62
CA THR A 296 -12.06 39.36 13.19
C THR A 296 -11.85 39.94 14.60
N ALA A 297 -10.65 39.81 15.18
CA ALA A 297 -10.36 40.16 16.57
C ALA A 297 -10.23 41.69 16.80
N GLN A 298 -10.10 42.49 15.74
CA GLN A 298 -10.00 43.94 15.81
C GLN A 298 -11.37 44.58 15.55
N TRP A 299 -12.02 45.11 16.58
CA TRP A 299 -13.39 45.65 16.51
C TRP A 299 -13.52 46.89 15.59
N ILE A 300 -14.47 46.90 14.63
CA ILE A 300 -14.98 48.13 13.96
C ILE A 300 -15.93 48.94 14.89
N SER A 301 -16.13 48.51 16.14
CA SER A 301 -17.24 48.96 16.98
C SER A 301 -17.09 50.33 17.66
N VAL A 302 -16.28 51.25 17.11
CA VAL A 302 -16.19 52.64 17.60
C VAL A 302 -16.86 53.62 16.64
N GLY A 303 -18.10 53.32 16.23
CA GLY A 303 -18.95 54.23 15.46
C GLY A 303 -18.80 54.19 13.94
N TYR A 304 -18.06 53.23 13.37
CA TYR A 304 -17.79 53.13 11.92
C TYR A 304 -18.37 51.85 11.26
N GLY A 305 -19.28 51.14 11.94
CA GLY A 305 -20.02 50.00 11.40
C GLY A 305 -19.58 48.64 11.96
N SER A 306 -19.76 47.59 11.16
CA SER A 306 -19.36 46.19 11.44
C SER A 306 -18.49 45.64 10.31
N TRP A 307 -17.72 44.57 10.58
CA TRP A 307 -16.92 43.90 9.55
C TRP A 307 -17.78 43.40 8.38
N ASP A 308 -18.97 42.87 8.64
CA ASP A 308 -19.89 42.44 7.58
C ASP A 308 -20.31 43.60 6.69
N GLN A 309 -20.57 44.78 7.26
CA GLN A 309 -20.86 46.00 6.50
C GLN A 309 -19.64 46.48 5.71
N PHE A 310 -18.44 46.43 6.29
CA PHE A 310 -17.20 46.81 5.62
C PHE A 310 -16.91 45.89 4.41
N TRP A 311 -16.99 44.58 4.61
CA TRP A 311 -16.75 43.59 3.56
C TRP A 311 -17.86 43.51 2.52
N SER A 312 -19.07 44.00 2.81
CA SER A 312 -20.14 44.15 1.82
C SER A 312 -19.85 45.20 0.74
N GLY A 313 -18.97 46.16 1.03
CA GLY A 313 -18.65 47.28 0.13
C GLY A 313 -19.79 48.26 -0.13
N ALA A 314 -20.85 48.23 0.70
CA ALA A 314 -22.06 49.04 0.50
C ALA A 314 -21.86 50.55 0.75
N ALA A 315 -20.87 50.93 1.57
CA ALA A 315 -20.54 52.34 1.84
C ALA A 315 -19.56 52.92 0.79
N SER A 316 -19.39 54.24 0.80
CA SER A 316 -18.48 54.90 -0.15
C SER A 316 -17.02 54.50 0.13
N PRO A 317 -16.13 54.45 -0.88
CA PRO A 317 -14.72 54.14 -0.66
C PRO A 317 -14.04 55.04 0.38
N SER A 318 -14.43 56.31 0.47
CA SER A 318 -13.93 57.27 1.47
C SER A 318 -14.32 56.89 2.91
N ASP A 319 -15.59 56.50 3.10
CA ASP A 319 -16.09 56.08 4.42
C ASP A 319 -15.46 54.76 4.84
N LEU A 320 -15.34 53.80 3.91
CA LEU A 320 -14.67 52.52 4.14
C LEU A 320 -13.18 52.71 4.44
N THR A 321 -12.51 53.64 3.76
CA THR A 321 -11.09 53.96 4.02
C THR A 321 -10.91 54.43 5.45
N THR A 322 -11.81 55.27 5.93
CA THR A 322 -11.83 55.78 7.32
C THR A 322 -12.19 54.67 8.32
N ALA A 323 -13.15 53.81 7.97
CA ALA A 323 -13.55 52.68 8.81
C ALA A 323 -12.40 51.68 9.02
N TRP A 324 -11.66 51.35 7.95
CA TRP A 324 -10.45 50.53 8.06
C TRP A 324 -9.39 51.19 8.94
N LEU A 325 -9.07 52.47 8.69
CA LEU A 325 -8.09 53.22 9.47
C LEU A 325 -8.40 53.24 10.97
N MET A 326 -9.66 53.52 11.33
CA MET A 326 -10.09 53.61 12.73
C MET A 326 -10.06 52.28 13.46
N SER A 327 -10.22 51.19 12.72
CA SER A 327 -10.31 49.84 13.27
C SER A 327 -8.95 49.17 13.37
N TRP A 328 -8.13 49.35 12.33
CA TRP A 328 -6.82 48.74 12.15
C TRP A 328 -5.68 49.53 12.79
N GLU A 329 -5.56 50.84 12.50
CA GLU A 329 -4.45 51.70 12.97
C GLU A 329 -4.77 52.49 14.25
N ARG A 330 -6.06 52.74 14.52
CA ARG A 330 -6.55 53.46 15.71
C ARG A 330 -5.83 54.79 16.01
N PRO A 331 -5.66 55.70 15.04
CA PRO A 331 -5.08 57.00 15.33
C PRO A 331 -6.01 57.81 16.24
N ALA A 332 -5.44 58.73 17.04
CA ALA A 332 -6.22 59.56 17.95
C ALA A 332 -7.28 60.44 17.25
N ARG A 333 -7.13 60.69 15.94
CA ARG A 333 -8.09 61.38 15.08
C ARG A 333 -8.05 60.79 13.67
N PRO A 334 -9.17 60.83 12.91
CA PRO A 334 -9.17 60.43 11.51
C PRO A 334 -8.22 61.26 10.66
N ILE A 335 -7.42 60.55 9.86
CA ILE A 335 -6.52 61.12 8.86
C ILE A 335 -7.11 60.77 7.50
N ASP A 336 -7.24 61.76 6.62
CA ASP A 336 -7.73 61.53 5.26
C ASP A 336 -6.68 60.78 4.44
N ARG A 337 -6.97 59.51 4.13
CA ARG A 337 -6.16 58.65 3.24
C ARG A 337 -6.79 58.47 1.85
N TRP A 338 -8.05 58.89 1.67
CA TRP A 338 -8.75 58.73 0.41
C TRP A 338 -8.35 59.81 -0.61
N THR A 339 -8.25 61.07 -0.19
CA THR A 339 -7.83 62.16 -1.08
C THR A 339 -6.41 61.97 -1.62
N PRO A 340 -5.38 61.64 -0.81
CA PRO A 340 -4.04 61.36 -1.32
C PRO A 340 -3.98 60.15 -2.26
N PHE A 341 -4.79 59.12 -2.01
CA PHE A 341 -4.89 57.94 -2.87
C PHE A 341 -5.41 58.31 -4.27
N THR A 342 -6.52 59.04 -4.35
CA THR A 342 -7.10 59.47 -5.63
C THR A 342 -6.28 60.54 -6.36
N GLN A 343 -5.36 61.25 -5.68
CA GLN A 343 -4.38 62.14 -6.31
C GLN A 343 -3.16 61.40 -6.86
N THR A 344 -2.85 60.22 -6.31
CA THR A 344 -1.66 59.43 -6.68
C THR A 344 -1.99 58.33 -7.70
N ILE A 345 -3.20 57.76 -7.62
CA ILE A 345 -3.68 56.66 -8.44
C ILE A 345 -4.90 57.11 -9.23
N ASP A 346 -4.88 56.91 -10.55
CA ASP A 346 -6.07 57.05 -11.37
C ASP A 346 -6.99 55.84 -11.13
N VAL A 347 -7.97 56.03 -10.25
CA VAL A 347 -8.92 54.99 -9.85
C VAL A 347 -9.83 54.54 -11.00
N ASN A 348 -10.04 55.38 -12.02
CA ASN A 348 -10.87 55.03 -13.16
C ASN A 348 -10.13 54.15 -14.17
N ALA A 349 -8.80 54.18 -14.16
CA ALA A 349 -7.93 53.32 -14.96
C ALA A 349 -7.69 51.94 -14.31
N LEU A 350 -8.21 51.70 -13.10
CA LEU A 350 -8.10 50.41 -12.42
C LEU A 350 -9.17 49.43 -12.94
N ASP A 351 -8.72 48.24 -13.33
CA ASP A 351 -9.62 47.16 -13.76
C ASP A 351 -10.09 46.30 -12.58
N PHE A 352 -11.41 46.14 -12.45
CA PHE A 352 -12.09 45.37 -11.40
C PHE A 352 -12.86 44.15 -11.92
N GLY A 353 -12.86 43.87 -13.24
CA GLY A 353 -13.64 42.79 -13.86
C GLY A 353 -15.17 43.00 -13.79
N THR A 354 -15.87 43.07 -14.92
CA THR A 354 -17.30 43.42 -14.96
C THR A 354 -18.27 42.28 -14.64
N SER A 355 -19.28 42.58 -13.83
CA SER A 355 -20.44 41.75 -13.47
C SER A 355 -21.66 41.95 -14.40
N SER A 356 -22.18 40.89 -15.05
CA SER A 356 -23.59 40.80 -15.51
C SER A 356 -23.96 39.42 -16.11
N ASN A 357 -24.60 38.55 -15.32
CA ASN A 357 -25.80 37.77 -15.68
C ASN A 357 -26.10 36.72 -14.58
N ARG A 358 -27.25 36.86 -13.93
CA ARG A 358 -27.87 35.86 -13.04
C ARG A 358 -29.30 35.60 -13.50
N ASN A 359 -29.69 34.31 -13.41
CA ASN A 359 -31.05 33.73 -13.37
C ASN A 359 -31.75 33.53 -14.74
N ALA A 360 -32.39 32.40 -15.07
CA ALA A 360 -32.73 31.19 -14.33
C ALA A 360 -33.06 30.04 -15.31
N GLU A 361 -32.64 28.81 -15.00
CA GLU A 361 -33.54 27.66 -14.79
C GLU A 361 -32.80 26.47 -14.16
N THR A 362 -33.37 26.05 -13.04
CA THR A 362 -33.00 25.12 -11.97
C THR A 362 -32.29 23.82 -12.35
N LYS A 363 -31.05 23.64 -11.86
CA LYS A 363 -30.45 22.32 -11.60
C LYS A 363 -29.78 22.35 -10.22
N VAL A 364 -30.25 21.47 -9.34
CA VAL A 364 -29.79 21.32 -7.96
C VAL A 364 -28.44 20.58 -7.97
N LEU A 365 -27.41 21.33 -7.59
CA LEU A 365 -26.20 20.95 -6.82
C LEU A 365 -25.51 19.62 -7.15
N GLU A 366 -24.57 19.69 -8.10
CA GLU A 366 -23.30 18.95 -8.03
C GLU A 366 -22.19 19.86 -8.55
N THR A 367 -21.09 19.85 -7.80
CA THR A 367 -19.92 20.72 -7.86
C THR A 367 -19.14 20.60 -9.17
N GLU A 368 -19.13 21.66 -9.98
CA GLU A 368 -18.20 21.81 -11.10
C GLU A 368 -17.00 22.66 -10.69
N THR A 369 -15.95 21.93 -10.33
CA THR A 369 -14.55 22.30 -10.49
C THR A 369 -14.24 22.62 -11.96
N THR A 370 -13.20 23.41 -12.17
CA THR A 370 -12.43 23.60 -13.42
C THR A 370 -13.13 24.31 -14.60
N GLN A 371 -12.72 25.56 -14.86
CA GLN A 371 -11.75 25.80 -15.94
C GLN A 371 -11.24 27.26 -16.02
N ARG A 372 -9.91 27.35 -16.26
CA ARG A 372 -9.10 28.44 -16.87
C ARG A 372 -8.38 29.43 -15.95
N ALA A 373 -7.14 29.10 -15.63
CA ALA A 373 -6.00 29.84 -16.19
C ALA A 373 -4.94 28.84 -16.67
N ALA A 374 -5.07 28.43 -17.93
CA ALA A 374 -3.97 27.79 -18.65
C ALA A 374 -2.93 28.84 -19.07
N THR A 375 -1.76 28.30 -19.42
CA THR A 375 -0.58 28.89 -20.08
C THR A 375 0.44 29.52 -19.12
N HIS A 376 1.68 29.04 -19.11
CA HIS A 376 2.46 28.81 -20.32
C HIS A 376 2.95 27.37 -20.55
N LEU A 377 2.20 26.65 -21.38
CA LEU A 377 2.76 26.04 -22.58
C LEU A 377 2.30 26.91 -23.75
N ASP A 378 3.10 27.09 -24.79
CA ASP A 378 2.67 27.83 -25.98
C ASP A 378 1.48 27.11 -26.67
N GLY A 379 0.45 27.87 -27.10
CA GLY A 379 -0.61 27.35 -27.98
C GLY A 379 -1.51 26.24 -27.41
N ASN A 380 -1.82 25.23 -28.24
CA ASN A 380 -2.80 24.16 -28.02
C ASN A 380 -2.35 23.04 -27.05
N ALA A 381 -1.28 23.25 -26.30
CA ALA A 381 -0.64 22.20 -25.52
C ALA A 381 -1.41 21.85 -24.22
N LYS A 382 -1.51 20.55 -23.90
CA LYS A 382 -2.30 20.00 -22.78
C LYS A 382 -1.67 18.73 -22.21
N GLU A 383 -1.85 18.49 -20.92
CA GLU A 383 -1.56 17.18 -20.30
C GLU A 383 -2.87 16.47 -19.99
N MET A 384 -2.97 15.18 -20.31
CA MET A 384 -4.16 14.38 -20.08
C MET A 384 -3.78 13.02 -19.49
N LEU A 385 -4.66 12.49 -18.64
CA LEU A 385 -4.64 11.10 -18.19
C LEU A 385 -5.73 10.36 -18.94
N GLU A 386 -5.40 9.25 -19.57
CA GLU A 386 -6.37 8.28 -20.05
C GLU A 386 -6.30 7.02 -19.20
N ILE A 387 -7.45 6.51 -18.78
CA ILE A 387 -7.60 5.31 -17.97
C ILE A 387 -8.26 4.23 -18.82
N PHE A 388 -7.65 3.06 -18.89
CA PHE A 388 -8.12 1.93 -19.68
C PHE A 388 -8.41 0.73 -18.78
N ASP A 389 -9.47 0.01 -19.10
CA ASP A 389 -9.74 -1.29 -18.49
C ASP A 389 -8.65 -2.26 -18.98
N ALA A 390 -7.88 -2.83 -18.05
CA ALA A 390 -6.78 -3.72 -18.38
C ALA A 390 -7.24 -5.10 -18.87
N THR A 391 -8.53 -5.41 -18.77
CA THR A 391 -9.09 -6.72 -19.18
C THR A 391 -9.52 -6.74 -20.65
N ASP A 392 -9.90 -5.59 -21.21
CA ASP A 392 -10.38 -5.50 -22.60
C ASP A 392 -9.85 -4.28 -23.38
N ASP A 393 -8.89 -3.54 -22.81
CA ASP A 393 -8.22 -2.37 -23.38
C ASP A 393 -9.18 -1.23 -23.77
N LYS A 394 -10.37 -1.16 -23.17
CA LYS A 394 -11.31 -0.06 -23.44
C LYS A 394 -11.00 1.16 -22.61
N LEU A 395 -10.98 2.32 -23.27
CA LEU A 395 -10.90 3.63 -22.62
C LEU A 395 -12.10 3.83 -21.69
N MET A 396 -11.83 4.02 -20.41
CA MET A 396 -12.82 4.24 -19.36
C MET A 396 -13.03 5.73 -19.07
N LYS A 397 -11.94 6.50 -18.98
CA LYS A 397 -11.99 7.91 -18.58
C LYS A 397 -10.80 8.68 -19.12
N THR A 398 -11.05 9.93 -19.53
CA THR A 398 -10.00 10.90 -19.87
C THR A 398 -10.12 12.09 -18.92
N VAL A 399 -9.00 12.55 -18.38
CA VAL A 399 -8.93 13.66 -17.43
C VAL A 399 -7.87 14.65 -17.91
N GLU A 400 -8.21 15.92 -18.03
CA GLU A 400 -7.22 16.98 -18.29
C GLU A 400 -6.50 17.31 -16.98
N ILE A 401 -5.16 17.26 -17.01
CA ILE A 401 -4.30 17.46 -15.84
C ILE A 401 -3.67 18.85 -15.91
N GLU A 402 -3.68 19.56 -14.78
CA GLU A 402 -2.91 20.79 -14.63
C GLU A 402 -1.46 20.48 -14.27
N LEU A 403 -0.53 21.03 -15.06
CA LEU A 403 0.90 20.90 -14.80
C LEU A 403 1.31 21.76 -13.59
N LYS A 404 2.19 21.19 -12.76
CA LYS A 404 2.80 21.83 -11.60
C LYS A 404 4.31 21.96 -11.78
N SER A 405 4.90 22.97 -11.15
CA SER A 405 6.36 23.15 -11.11
C SER A 405 7.03 22.10 -10.22
N ARG A 406 8.12 21.50 -10.72
CA ARG A 406 8.98 20.51 -10.06
C ARG A 406 10.44 20.93 -10.11
N LYS A 407 10.83 21.74 -9.12
CA LYS A 407 12.19 22.30 -9.00
C LYS A 407 13.26 21.25 -8.71
N ASP A 408 12.88 20.17 -8.05
CA ASP A 408 13.71 19.01 -7.79
C ASP A 408 14.09 18.30 -9.10
N ILE A 409 13.13 18.09 -10.00
CA ILE A 409 13.40 17.54 -11.35
C ILE A 409 14.24 18.52 -12.17
N ALA A 410 13.94 19.83 -12.13
CA ALA A 410 14.77 20.84 -12.78
C ALA A 410 16.21 20.90 -12.24
N SER A 411 16.41 20.68 -10.93
CA SER A 411 17.74 20.66 -10.31
C SER A 411 18.56 19.44 -10.71
N GLN A 412 17.90 18.30 -10.97
CA GLN A 412 18.52 17.09 -11.50
C GLN A 412 18.79 17.18 -13.01
N ASN A 413 18.08 18.07 -13.72
CA ASN A 413 18.11 18.24 -15.17
C ASN A 413 18.33 19.71 -15.57
N PRO A 414 19.43 20.35 -15.14
CA PRO A 414 19.62 21.81 -15.27
C PRO A 414 19.68 22.31 -16.72
N ASN A 415 20.01 21.42 -17.66
CA ASN A 415 20.17 21.75 -19.08
C ASN A 415 18.90 21.47 -19.92
N VAL A 416 17.80 21.02 -19.29
CA VAL A 416 16.52 20.78 -19.96
C VAL A 416 15.56 21.93 -19.68
N GLU A 417 15.57 22.91 -20.58
CA GLU A 417 14.66 24.06 -20.47
C GLU A 417 13.19 23.60 -20.50
N GLY A 418 12.37 24.14 -19.58
CA GLY A 418 10.94 23.82 -19.47
C GLY A 418 10.62 22.54 -18.68
N VAL A 419 11.61 21.73 -18.31
CA VAL A 419 11.38 20.48 -17.52
C VAL A 419 10.77 20.74 -16.15
N GLU A 420 10.94 21.94 -15.59
CA GLU A 420 10.28 22.36 -14.34
C GLU A 420 8.77 22.19 -14.43
N TRP A 421 8.15 22.41 -15.59
CA TRP A 421 6.70 22.31 -15.80
C TRP A 421 6.31 20.96 -16.39
N SER A 422 6.80 19.89 -15.76
CA SER A 422 6.48 18.50 -16.10
C SER A 422 5.66 17.80 -15.01
N GLY A 423 5.56 18.37 -13.82
CA GLY A 423 4.92 17.72 -12.69
C GLY A 423 3.41 17.66 -12.78
N PHE A 424 2.83 16.65 -12.14
CA PHE A 424 1.42 16.60 -11.82
C PHE A 424 1.21 16.03 -10.42
N ASP A 425 0.14 16.47 -9.78
CA ASP A 425 -0.32 15.94 -8.50
C ASP A 425 -1.82 16.28 -8.36
N PHE A 426 -2.65 15.25 -8.42
CA PHE A 426 -4.09 15.41 -8.42
C PHE A 426 -4.78 14.18 -7.86
N CYS A 427 -6.03 14.37 -7.45
CA CYS A 427 -6.94 13.30 -7.07
C CYS A 427 -8.19 13.38 -7.93
N ILE A 428 -8.61 12.24 -8.49
CA ILE A 428 -9.85 12.11 -9.26
C ILE A 428 -10.80 11.16 -8.58
N ASP A 429 -12.09 11.50 -8.57
CA ASP A 429 -13.13 10.53 -8.27
C ASP A 429 -13.11 9.45 -9.36
N PHE A 430 -12.70 8.25 -8.97
CA PHE A 430 -12.58 7.10 -9.85
C PHE A 430 -12.63 5.81 -9.04
N GLU A 431 -13.63 4.99 -9.39
CA GLU A 431 -13.77 3.63 -8.89
C GLU A 431 -13.83 2.70 -10.11
N SER A 432 -13.16 1.56 -10.00
CA SER A 432 -13.17 0.54 -11.04
C SER A 432 -13.29 -0.83 -10.38
N LYS A 433 -14.16 -1.67 -10.94
CA LYS A 433 -14.30 -3.08 -10.53
C LYS A 433 -13.18 -3.96 -11.11
N ASN A 434 -12.67 -3.58 -12.28
CA ASN A 434 -11.63 -4.29 -13.00
C ASN A 434 -10.26 -3.61 -12.79
N PRO A 435 -9.15 -4.36 -12.89
CA PRO A 435 -7.84 -3.75 -13.01
C PRO A 435 -7.80 -2.78 -14.19
N PHE A 436 -7.04 -1.70 -14.05
CA PHE A 436 -6.92 -0.66 -15.06
C PHE A 436 -5.47 -0.24 -15.20
N TYR A 437 -5.11 0.33 -16.34
CA TYR A 437 -3.83 1.01 -16.51
C TYR A 437 -4.09 2.45 -16.96
N ILE A 438 -3.07 3.28 -16.82
CA ILE A 438 -3.14 4.68 -17.22
C ILE A 438 -2.12 5.01 -18.30
N GLN A 439 -2.46 6.00 -19.11
CA GLN A 439 -1.55 6.62 -20.06
C GLN A 439 -1.55 8.12 -19.78
N LEU A 440 -0.35 8.70 -19.73
CA LEU A 440 -0.18 10.14 -19.68
C LEU A 440 0.05 10.64 -21.10
N ILE A 441 -0.73 11.64 -21.51
CA ILE A 441 -0.73 12.16 -22.88
C ILE A 441 -0.42 13.64 -22.81
N ARG A 442 0.73 14.00 -23.37
CA ARG A 442 1.12 15.38 -23.57
C ARG A 442 0.87 15.76 -25.01
N VAL A 443 0.02 16.76 -25.21
CA VAL A 443 -0.19 17.42 -26.50
C VAL A 443 0.75 18.61 -26.56
N ARG A 444 1.61 18.67 -27.56
CA ARG A 444 2.52 19.78 -27.82
C ARG A 444 1.79 20.97 -28.46
N ALA A 445 2.47 22.12 -28.52
CA ALA A 445 1.95 23.35 -29.12
C ALA A 445 1.57 23.17 -30.62
N ASP A 446 2.30 22.30 -31.32
CA ASP A 446 2.10 21.93 -32.73
C ASP A 446 0.97 20.89 -32.94
N GLY A 447 0.37 20.39 -31.86
CA GLY A 447 -0.68 19.38 -31.87
C GLY A 447 -0.18 17.93 -31.90
N GLU A 448 1.12 17.68 -31.90
CA GLU A 448 1.68 16.32 -31.77
C GLU A 448 1.35 15.74 -30.39
N LYS A 449 0.95 14.47 -30.36
CA LYS A 449 0.63 13.75 -29.12
C LYS A 449 1.79 12.84 -28.73
N LYS A 450 2.28 13.02 -27.51
CA LYS A 450 3.30 12.21 -26.86
C LYS A 450 2.64 11.41 -25.76
N VAL A 451 2.77 10.09 -25.84
CA VAL A 451 2.10 9.16 -24.92
C VAL A 451 3.15 8.44 -24.09
N LEU A 452 3.06 8.64 -22.78
CA LEU A 452 3.82 7.90 -21.79
C LEU A 452 2.94 6.77 -21.24
N HIS A 453 3.28 5.55 -21.64
CA HIS A 453 2.66 4.35 -21.11
C HIS A 453 3.22 4.07 -19.73
N VAL A 454 2.39 4.24 -18.70
CA VAL A 454 2.78 3.90 -17.34
C VAL A 454 2.75 2.37 -17.22
N GLN A 455 3.90 1.76 -16.93
CA GLN A 455 4.05 0.30 -16.79
C GLN A 455 3.51 -0.22 -15.43
N VAL A 456 2.44 0.38 -14.92
CA VAL A 456 1.80 0.03 -13.66
C VAL A 456 0.37 -0.38 -13.96
N ILE A 457 0.01 -1.60 -13.55
CA ILE A 457 -1.38 -2.04 -13.50
C ILE A 457 -1.91 -1.64 -12.13
N PHE A 458 -2.96 -0.84 -12.13
CA PHE A 458 -3.70 -0.46 -10.95
C PHE A 458 -4.81 -1.48 -10.71
N PHE A 459 -4.88 -1.94 -9.48
CA PHE A 459 -5.93 -2.86 -9.08
C PHE A 459 -7.16 -2.09 -8.57
N PRO A 460 -8.36 -2.70 -8.64
CA PRO A 460 -9.63 -2.10 -8.23
C PRO A 460 -9.49 -1.23 -6.98
N HIS A 461 -9.78 0.05 -7.17
CA HIS A 461 -9.78 1.06 -6.13
C HIS A 461 -11.20 1.24 -5.63
N SER A 462 -11.46 0.88 -4.38
CA SER A 462 -12.80 1.06 -3.82
C SER A 462 -12.90 0.82 -2.34
N SER A 463 -14.03 1.26 -1.81
CA SER A 463 -14.56 0.77 -0.55
C SER A 463 -15.44 -0.47 -0.79
N SER A 464 -15.65 -1.25 0.27
CA SER A 464 -16.61 -2.35 0.30
C SER A 464 -17.99 -1.88 -0.18
N ARG A 465 -18.76 -2.75 -0.85
CA ARG A 465 -20.09 -2.39 -1.32
C ARG A 465 -20.96 -1.90 -0.18
N SER A 466 -21.82 -0.92 -0.47
CA SER A 466 -22.75 -0.35 0.51
C SER A 466 -24.02 -1.19 0.72
N ASP A 467 -24.41 -2.00 -0.27
CA ASP A 467 -25.56 -2.89 -0.20
C ASP A 467 -25.12 -4.33 0.14
N ILE A 468 -25.82 -4.98 1.07
CA ILE A 468 -25.56 -6.37 1.48
C ILE A 468 -25.85 -7.38 0.37
N GLY A 469 -26.59 -7.01 -0.68
CA GLY A 469 -26.89 -7.87 -1.82
C GLY A 469 -28.07 -8.81 -1.58
N HIS A 470 -28.26 -9.78 -2.49
CA HIS A 470 -29.41 -10.68 -2.47
C HIS A 470 -29.38 -11.61 -1.25
N ASN A 471 -30.55 -11.83 -0.64
CA ASN A 471 -30.72 -12.74 0.49
C ASN A 471 -31.31 -14.06 0.00
N TYR A 472 -30.47 -15.10 -0.06
CA TYR A 472 -30.87 -16.41 -0.57
C TYR A 472 -31.76 -17.21 0.39
N CYS A 473 -32.03 -16.75 1.62
CA CYS A 473 -32.86 -17.48 2.59
C CYS A 473 -34.32 -17.70 2.15
N ASN A 474 -34.79 -17.02 1.10
CA ASN A 474 -36.16 -17.13 0.58
C ASN A 474 -36.23 -17.87 -0.76
N ASP A 475 -35.10 -18.32 -1.29
CA ASP A 475 -35.03 -18.95 -2.61
C ASP A 475 -35.26 -20.46 -2.47
N ASP A 476 -36.35 -20.98 -3.03
CA ASP A 476 -36.73 -22.40 -2.89
C ASP A 476 -36.37 -23.25 -4.14
N ASP A 477 -35.39 -22.81 -4.93
CA ASP A 477 -34.96 -23.48 -6.16
C ASP A 477 -33.61 -24.20 -6.00
N PHE A 478 -33.37 -25.18 -6.88
CA PHE A 478 -32.03 -25.74 -7.10
C PHE A 478 -31.51 -25.35 -8.49
N ILE A 479 -30.39 -24.63 -8.52
CA ILE A 479 -29.71 -24.27 -9.75
C ILE A 479 -28.23 -23.96 -9.48
N ILE A 480 -27.37 -24.45 -10.36
CA ILE A 480 -25.97 -24.06 -10.41
C ILE A 480 -25.80 -23.08 -11.56
N VAL A 481 -25.23 -21.91 -11.26
CA VAL A 481 -25.01 -20.81 -12.21
C VAL A 481 -23.52 -20.63 -12.40
N CYS A 482 -23.03 -20.97 -13.59
CA CYS A 482 -21.64 -20.78 -13.98
C CYS A 482 -21.54 -19.52 -14.84
N THR A 483 -20.70 -18.56 -14.48
CA THR A 483 -20.59 -17.29 -15.22
C THR A 483 -19.21 -17.19 -15.86
N ASP A 484 -19.18 -17.06 -17.19
CA ASP A 484 -17.92 -16.89 -17.92
C ASP A 484 -17.34 -15.47 -17.77
N LYS A 485 -16.10 -15.29 -18.23
CA LYS A 485 -15.41 -13.98 -18.22
C LYS A 485 -16.11 -12.87 -19.02
N LYS A 486 -17.06 -13.20 -19.89
CA LYS A 486 -17.85 -12.25 -20.68
C LYS A 486 -19.19 -11.93 -20.02
N GLY A 487 -19.44 -12.47 -18.82
CA GLY A 487 -20.69 -12.31 -18.08
C GLY A 487 -21.83 -13.18 -18.60
N LYS A 488 -21.56 -14.16 -19.47
CA LYS A 488 -22.57 -15.11 -19.94
C LYS A 488 -22.74 -16.20 -18.88
N SER A 489 -23.96 -16.32 -18.37
CA SER A 489 -24.31 -17.38 -17.43
C SER A 489 -24.81 -18.65 -18.14
N GLU A 490 -24.28 -19.79 -17.71
CA GLU A 490 -24.75 -21.12 -18.05
C GLU A 490 -25.32 -21.81 -16.81
N TYR A 491 -26.27 -22.71 -17.03
CA TYR A 491 -27.06 -23.30 -15.96
C TYR A 491 -26.92 -24.82 -15.94
N VAL A 492 -26.72 -25.36 -14.74
CA VAL A 492 -26.70 -26.80 -14.47
C VAL A 492 -27.74 -27.11 -13.41
N ARG A 493 -28.59 -28.11 -13.68
CA ARG A 493 -29.64 -28.60 -12.77
C ARG A 493 -29.54 -30.10 -12.51
N ASP A 494 -28.64 -30.79 -13.21
CA ASP A 494 -28.50 -32.24 -13.12
C ASP A 494 -27.17 -32.55 -12.41
N ILE A 495 -27.27 -33.05 -11.17
CA ILE A 495 -26.14 -33.53 -10.37
C ILE A 495 -26.30 -35.02 -10.07
N ILE A 496 -25.17 -35.68 -9.79
CA ILE A 496 -25.06 -37.11 -9.47
C ILE A 496 -24.39 -37.22 -8.10
N GLY A 497 -24.90 -38.08 -7.23
CA GLY A 497 -24.26 -38.36 -5.94
C GLY A 497 -24.50 -37.29 -4.86
N GLY A 498 -25.27 -36.25 -5.17
CA GLY A 498 -25.55 -35.14 -4.28
C GLY A 498 -24.52 -34.01 -4.35
N ILE A 499 -24.57 -33.12 -3.37
CA ILE A 499 -23.66 -31.97 -3.22
C ILE A 499 -23.35 -31.76 -1.75
N SER A 500 -22.11 -31.39 -1.44
CA SER A 500 -21.71 -31.10 -0.07
C SER A 500 -20.71 -29.97 0.02
N TRP A 501 -20.73 -29.26 1.14
CA TRP A 501 -19.71 -28.26 1.47
C TRP A 501 -19.43 -28.21 2.96
N THR A 502 -18.26 -27.66 3.29
CA THR A 502 -17.78 -27.50 4.66
C THR A 502 -17.40 -26.06 4.92
N ILE A 503 -17.84 -25.48 6.04
CA ILE A 503 -17.55 -24.12 6.48
C ILE A 503 -16.83 -24.17 7.82
N GLU A 504 -15.75 -23.42 7.92
CA GLU A 504 -14.89 -23.31 9.11
C GLU A 504 -14.48 -21.85 9.37
N PRO A 505 -14.24 -21.46 10.64
CA PRO A 505 -13.67 -20.17 10.99
C PRO A 505 -12.28 -19.98 10.37
N ASN A 506 -11.99 -18.79 9.85
CA ASN A 506 -10.72 -18.45 9.22
C ASN A 506 -10.30 -19.44 8.10
N GLY A 507 -11.23 -20.21 7.55
CA GLY A 507 -10.99 -21.21 6.52
C GLY A 507 -11.70 -20.83 5.23
N VAL A 508 -11.16 -21.27 4.09
CA VAL A 508 -11.84 -21.16 2.80
C VAL A 508 -12.82 -22.33 2.69
N PRO A 509 -14.15 -22.12 2.69
CA PRO A 509 -15.08 -23.22 2.50
C PRO A 509 -14.87 -23.91 1.16
N ALA A 510 -15.08 -25.22 1.12
CA ALA A 510 -14.98 -26.01 -0.10
C ALA A 510 -16.31 -26.71 -0.38
N CYS A 511 -16.69 -26.79 -1.65
CA CYS A 511 -17.88 -27.47 -2.13
C CYS A 511 -17.51 -28.50 -3.20
N SER A 512 -18.15 -29.65 -3.20
CA SER A 512 -17.91 -30.71 -4.18
C SER A 512 -19.23 -31.34 -4.64
N PHE A 513 -19.34 -31.60 -5.93
CA PHE A 513 -20.47 -32.28 -6.55
C PHE A 513 -20.07 -32.92 -7.88
N THR A 514 -20.81 -33.94 -8.29
CA THR A 514 -20.58 -34.61 -9.58
C THR A 514 -21.70 -34.26 -10.56
N VAL A 515 -21.35 -34.07 -11.84
CA VAL A 515 -22.27 -33.84 -12.95
C VAL A 515 -22.08 -34.88 -14.04
N PRO A 516 -23.08 -35.11 -14.92
CA PRO A 516 -22.86 -35.87 -16.16
C PRO A 516 -21.74 -35.24 -16.98
N ILE A 517 -20.91 -36.06 -17.64
CA ILE A 517 -19.73 -35.58 -18.39
C ILE A 517 -20.06 -34.55 -19.47
N ASN A 518 -21.27 -34.61 -20.05
CA ASN A 518 -21.74 -33.64 -21.04
C ASN A 518 -21.94 -32.22 -20.46
N ASN A 519 -22.08 -32.08 -19.14
CA ASN A 519 -22.15 -30.78 -18.48
C ASN A 519 -20.76 -30.25 -18.10
N ALA A 520 -19.69 -31.04 -18.23
CA ALA A 520 -18.34 -30.61 -17.85
C ALA A 520 -17.83 -29.42 -18.69
N GLU A 521 -18.28 -29.30 -19.95
CA GLU A 521 -17.90 -28.19 -20.84
C GLU A 521 -18.40 -26.82 -20.38
N LYS A 522 -19.35 -26.79 -19.43
CA LYS A 522 -19.91 -25.57 -18.83
C LYS A 522 -19.04 -25.01 -17.71
N PHE A 523 -18.00 -25.74 -17.32
CA PHE A 523 -17.06 -25.36 -16.28
C PHE A 523 -15.68 -25.14 -16.90
N ASP A 524 -14.94 -24.17 -16.38
CA ASP A 524 -13.56 -23.89 -16.74
C ASP A 524 -12.78 -23.49 -15.48
N GLY A 525 -11.44 -23.51 -15.56
CA GLY A 525 -10.58 -23.16 -14.43
C GLY A 525 -10.84 -21.75 -13.92
N HIS A 526 -10.99 -21.61 -12.59
CA HIS A 526 -11.27 -20.36 -11.90
C HIS A 526 -12.55 -19.63 -12.35
N MET A 527 -13.48 -20.33 -12.99
CA MET A 527 -14.78 -19.77 -13.35
C MET A 527 -15.64 -19.54 -12.10
N ASP A 528 -16.41 -18.44 -12.09
CA ASP A 528 -17.38 -18.16 -11.04
C ASP A 528 -18.54 -19.14 -11.13
N CYS A 529 -18.79 -19.87 -10.04
CA CYS A 529 -19.81 -20.90 -9.96
C CYS A 529 -20.61 -20.72 -8.67
N ARG A 530 -21.89 -20.41 -8.82
CA ARG A 530 -22.80 -20.24 -7.70
C ARG A 530 -23.76 -21.42 -7.62
N VAL A 531 -23.75 -22.11 -6.49
CA VAL A 531 -24.71 -23.17 -6.20
C VAL A 531 -25.84 -22.57 -5.37
N ILE A 532 -27.05 -22.53 -5.90
CA ILE A 532 -28.25 -22.11 -5.16
C ILE A 532 -29.08 -23.36 -4.90
N ILE A 533 -29.38 -23.63 -3.64
CA ILE A 533 -30.14 -24.81 -3.22
C ILE A 533 -30.91 -24.48 -1.93
N PHE A 534 -32.23 -24.49 -2.03
CA PHE A 534 -33.19 -24.39 -0.91
C PHE A 534 -32.75 -23.52 0.27
N LYS A 535 -32.99 -22.23 0.13
CA LYS A 535 -32.72 -21.18 1.12
C LYS A 535 -31.24 -20.95 1.42
N LYS A 536 -30.33 -21.52 0.62
CA LYS A 536 -28.89 -21.45 0.79
C LYS A 536 -28.19 -21.26 -0.53
N MET A 537 -27.00 -20.69 -0.45
CA MET A 537 -26.16 -20.43 -1.59
C MET A 537 -24.69 -20.66 -1.24
N PHE A 538 -23.95 -21.33 -2.11
CA PHE A 538 -22.49 -21.43 -2.05
C PHE A 538 -21.90 -20.61 -3.20
N ASP A 539 -21.20 -19.52 -2.86
CA ASP A 539 -20.56 -18.63 -3.83
C ASP A 539 -19.16 -19.14 -4.08
N GLY A 540 -18.93 -19.80 -5.21
CA GLY A 540 -17.71 -20.57 -5.46
C GLY A 540 -16.93 -20.12 -6.68
N ILE A 541 -15.69 -20.59 -6.75
CA ILE A 541 -14.79 -20.53 -7.89
C ILE A 541 -14.37 -21.96 -8.19
N VAL A 542 -14.40 -22.35 -9.47
CA VAL A 542 -13.97 -23.69 -9.89
C VAL A 542 -12.49 -23.89 -9.57
N LYS A 543 -12.20 -24.86 -8.69
CA LYS A 543 -10.86 -25.25 -8.27
C LYS A 543 -10.31 -26.39 -9.12
N SER A 544 -11.11 -27.44 -9.30
CA SER A 544 -10.69 -28.63 -10.04
C SER A 544 -11.86 -29.27 -10.77
N ILE A 545 -11.55 -29.88 -11.91
CA ILE A 545 -12.48 -30.67 -12.73
C ILE A 545 -11.84 -32.02 -12.98
N THR A 546 -12.43 -33.09 -12.44
CA THR A 546 -11.94 -34.46 -12.62
C THR A 546 -12.92 -35.25 -13.47
N LEU A 547 -12.49 -35.66 -14.67
CA LEU A 547 -13.32 -36.41 -15.61
C LEU A 547 -13.14 -37.92 -15.41
N ASP A 548 -14.24 -38.63 -15.20
CA ASP A 548 -14.28 -40.10 -15.25
C ASP A 548 -14.96 -40.52 -16.57
N LYS A 549 -14.16 -41.01 -17.51
CA LYS A 549 -14.64 -41.43 -18.84
C LYS A 549 -15.33 -42.79 -18.81
N ASP A 550 -15.06 -43.62 -17.80
CA ASP A 550 -15.67 -44.94 -17.68
C ASP A 550 -17.06 -44.83 -17.05
N ALA A 551 -17.23 -43.95 -16.07
CA ALA A 551 -18.51 -43.64 -15.45
C ALA A 551 -19.34 -42.58 -16.21
N GLU A 552 -18.76 -41.92 -17.22
CA GLU A 552 -19.35 -40.78 -17.93
C GLU A 552 -19.76 -39.62 -17.00
N THR A 553 -18.93 -39.34 -16.00
CA THR A 553 -19.15 -38.29 -15.00
C THR A 553 -17.99 -37.29 -14.91
N ALA A 554 -18.25 -36.13 -14.30
CA ALA A 554 -17.26 -35.14 -13.97
C ALA A 554 -17.46 -34.66 -12.53
N ASN A 555 -16.43 -34.78 -11.69
CA ASN A 555 -16.41 -34.21 -10.35
C ASN A 555 -15.91 -32.77 -10.41
N ILE A 556 -16.69 -31.85 -9.85
CA ILE A 556 -16.39 -30.42 -9.80
C ILE A 556 -16.14 -30.05 -8.34
N GLU A 557 -14.96 -29.49 -8.09
CA GLU A 557 -14.60 -28.93 -6.79
C GLU A 557 -14.57 -27.41 -6.89
N LEU A 558 -15.22 -26.75 -5.95
CA LEU A 558 -15.24 -25.32 -5.80
C LEU A 558 -14.57 -24.93 -4.48
N ASP A 559 -13.73 -23.91 -4.53
CA ASP A 559 -13.40 -23.16 -3.31
C ASP A 559 -14.36 -21.97 -3.22
N HIS A 560 -14.73 -21.55 -2.02
CA HIS A 560 -15.57 -20.37 -1.84
C HIS A 560 -14.90 -19.14 -2.45
N LYS A 561 -15.71 -18.17 -2.86
CA LYS A 561 -15.31 -16.94 -3.55
C LYS A 561 -14.21 -16.17 -2.81
N ILE A 562 -14.11 -16.30 -1.49
CA ILE A 562 -13.04 -15.72 -0.66
C ILE A 562 -11.63 -16.16 -1.10
N ALA A 563 -11.49 -17.32 -1.76
CA ALA A 563 -10.24 -17.80 -2.33
C ALA A 563 -9.61 -16.81 -3.33
N GLU A 564 -10.38 -15.92 -3.95
CA GLU A 564 -9.81 -14.90 -4.84
C GLU A 564 -8.89 -13.92 -4.10
N TRP A 565 -9.05 -13.77 -2.78
CA TRP A 565 -8.18 -12.94 -1.95
C TRP A 565 -6.72 -13.47 -1.92
N GLU A 566 -6.48 -14.72 -2.32
CA GLU A 566 -5.13 -15.28 -2.51
C GLU A 566 -4.46 -14.79 -3.80
N TYR A 567 -5.23 -14.40 -4.81
CA TYR A 567 -4.70 -14.13 -6.16
C TYR A 567 -3.96 -12.79 -6.27
N ARG A 568 -4.07 -11.93 -5.25
CA ARG A 568 -3.43 -10.62 -5.22
C ARG A 568 -2.71 -10.39 -3.91
N GLN A 569 -1.62 -9.61 -4.00
CA GLN A 569 -0.76 -9.30 -2.87
C GLN A 569 -0.86 -7.83 -2.47
N ILE A 570 -0.69 -7.59 -1.17
CA ILE A 570 -0.50 -6.27 -0.59
C ILE A 570 0.88 -5.71 -1.04
N PRO A 571 1.00 -4.40 -1.30
CA PRO A 571 2.28 -3.78 -1.64
C PRO A 571 3.38 -4.08 -0.64
N ASN A 572 4.62 -4.03 -1.10
CA ASN A 572 5.78 -4.24 -0.23
C ASN A 572 5.88 -3.12 0.83
N ASN A 573 6.24 -3.48 2.05
CA ASN A 573 6.45 -2.56 3.19
C ASN A 573 5.24 -1.66 3.51
N TYR A 574 4.01 -2.13 3.27
CA TYR A 574 2.80 -1.39 3.58
C TYR A 574 2.53 -1.41 5.09
N THR A 575 2.76 -0.27 5.73
CA THR A 575 2.70 -0.17 7.19
C THR A 575 1.32 0.32 7.67
N VAL A 576 0.68 -0.48 8.51
CA VAL A 576 -0.57 -0.13 9.21
C VAL A 576 -0.23 0.20 10.66
N LYS A 577 -0.54 1.43 11.09
CA LYS A 577 -0.33 1.91 12.47
C LYS A 577 -1.64 2.44 13.05
N ASN A 578 -2.11 1.84 14.14
CA ASN A 578 -3.20 2.32 14.97
C ASN A 578 -4.54 2.48 14.20
N ARG A 579 -4.83 1.56 13.27
CA ARG A 579 -6.06 1.54 12.46
C ARG A 579 -6.94 0.35 12.83
N THR A 580 -8.25 0.50 12.67
CA THR A 580 -9.23 -0.57 12.96
C THR A 580 -9.37 -1.54 11.78
N PHE A 581 -10.01 -2.70 12.00
CA PHE A 581 -10.25 -3.66 10.91
C PHE A 581 -11.07 -3.06 9.76
N PRO A 582 -12.20 -2.37 10.01
CA PRO A 582 -12.95 -1.70 8.93
C PRO A 582 -12.10 -0.69 8.17
N ASP A 583 -11.30 0.12 8.86
CA ASP A 583 -10.43 1.11 8.21
C ASP A 583 -9.42 0.46 7.27
N VAL A 584 -8.98 -0.76 7.57
CA VAL A 584 -7.96 -1.48 6.81
C VAL A 584 -8.60 -2.30 5.70
N PHE A 585 -9.50 -3.22 6.04
CA PHE A 585 -10.01 -4.28 5.15
C PHE A 585 -11.26 -3.90 4.34
N CYS A 586 -11.92 -2.78 4.64
CA CYS A 586 -13.03 -2.29 3.82
C CYS A 586 -12.58 -1.39 2.67
N GLN A 587 -11.26 -1.19 2.48
CA GLN A 587 -10.72 -0.31 1.44
C GLN A 587 -9.41 -0.86 0.86
N SER A 588 -9.07 -0.40 -0.34
CA SER A 588 -7.79 -0.70 -0.96
C SER A 588 -6.61 -0.20 -0.08
N PRO A 589 -5.44 -0.87 -0.09
CA PRO A 589 -5.11 -2.04 -0.91
C PRO A 589 -5.51 -3.40 -0.31
N PHE A 590 -6.22 -3.46 0.82
CA PHE A 590 -6.54 -4.73 1.49
C PHE A 590 -7.87 -5.33 1.05
N LEU A 591 -8.83 -4.49 0.65
CA LEU A 591 -10.06 -4.98 0.03
C LEU A 591 -9.73 -5.56 -1.36
N HIS A 592 -10.09 -6.82 -1.58
CA HIS A 592 -9.91 -7.43 -2.89
C HIS A 592 -10.73 -6.70 -3.96
N SER A 593 -12.07 -6.71 -3.87
CA SER A 593 -12.95 -6.13 -4.88
C SER A 593 -14.08 -5.31 -4.25
N THR A 594 -14.55 -4.27 -4.96
CA THR A 594 -15.78 -3.52 -4.68
C THR A 594 -16.99 -4.41 -4.37
N GLU A 595 -17.01 -5.63 -4.92
CA GLU A 595 -18.16 -6.52 -4.87
C GLU A 595 -18.30 -7.21 -3.52
N TRP A 596 -17.30 -7.11 -2.65
CA TRP A 596 -17.35 -7.62 -1.29
C TRP A 596 -18.08 -6.67 -0.35
N TYR A 597 -19.04 -7.19 0.40
CA TYR A 597 -19.55 -6.55 1.61
C TYR A 597 -18.76 -7.08 2.81
N VAL A 598 -18.11 -6.18 3.52
CA VAL A 598 -17.33 -6.50 4.72
C VAL A 598 -18.10 -5.97 5.92
N ASP A 599 -18.68 -6.89 6.69
CA ASP A 599 -19.34 -6.62 7.95
C ASP A 599 -18.34 -6.79 9.10
N ALA A 600 -18.34 -5.86 10.03
CA ALA A 600 -17.44 -5.88 11.16
C ALA A 600 -18.21 -5.65 12.47
N ASP A 601 -18.00 -6.50 13.45
CA ASP A 601 -18.70 -6.37 14.73
C ASP A 601 -18.12 -5.24 15.60
N ALA A 602 -18.73 -5.01 16.76
CA ALA A 602 -18.32 -3.96 17.69
C ALA A 602 -16.93 -4.18 18.31
N ALA A 603 -16.38 -5.39 18.29
CA ALA A 603 -15.03 -5.68 18.74
C ALA A 603 -14.01 -5.32 17.65
N ALA A 604 -14.27 -5.70 16.39
CA ALA A 604 -13.44 -5.34 15.24
C ALA A 604 -13.34 -3.82 15.01
N HIS A 605 -14.38 -3.06 15.35
CA HIS A 605 -14.38 -1.59 15.31
C HIS A 605 -13.53 -0.92 16.42
N LYS A 606 -13.12 -1.67 17.45
CA LYS A 606 -12.34 -1.15 18.57
C LYS A 606 -10.89 -1.61 18.52
N GLU A 607 -10.68 -2.83 18.06
CA GLU A 607 -9.36 -3.44 17.98
C GLU A 607 -8.51 -2.72 16.94
N LYS A 608 -7.22 -2.50 17.27
CA LYS A 608 -6.31 -1.75 16.43
C LYS A 608 -5.11 -2.58 16.05
N ILE A 609 -4.78 -2.55 14.77
CA ILE A 609 -3.66 -3.31 14.22
C ILE A 609 -2.44 -2.40 14.08
N ASN A 610 -1.28 -2.94 14.45
CA ASN A 610 0.03 -2.37 14.17
C ASN A 610 0.89 -3.45 13.51
N TYR A 611 1.08 -3.35 12.19
CA TYR A 611 1.82 -4.35 11.44
C TYR A 611 2.34 -3.79 10.10
N ALA A 612 3.48 -4.30 9.65
CA ALA A 612 4.05 -4.00 8.34
C ALA A 612 3.81 -5.18 7.41
N PHE A 613 2.85 -5.03 6.49
CA PHE A 613 2.54 -6.05 5.49
C PHE A 613 3.53 -5.96 4.33
N SER A 614 4.05 -7.09 3.89
CA SER A 614 4.99 -7.16 2.78
C SER A 614 4.66 -8.35 1.90
N ARG A 615 4.14 -8.07 0.69
CA ARG A 615 3.90 -9.07 -0.36
C ARG A 615 3.04 -10.27 0.03
N GLN A 616 2.31 -10.19 1.14
CA GLN A 616 1.32 -11.17 1.55
C GLN A 616 0.08 -11.08 0.66
N SER A 617 -0.59 -12.20 0.40
CA SER A 617 -1.90 -12.19 -0.23
C SER A 617 -2.92 -11.40 0.61
N HIS A 618 -4.07 -11.02 0.03
CA HIS A 618 -5.10 -10.31 0.81
C HIS A 618 -5.66 -11.23 1.90
N LEU A 619 -5.76 -12.54 1.63
CA LEU A 619 -6.23 -13.52 2.59
C LEU A 619 -5.18 -13.80 3.68
N GLU A 620 -3.91 -13.93 3.31
CA GLU A 620 -2.79 -14.02 4.26
C GLU A 620 -2.74 -12.78 5.17
N ALA A 621 -2.94 -11.58 4.61
CA ALA A 621 -2.97 -10.35 5.38
C ALA A 621 -4.17 -10.31 6.35
N LEU A 622 -5.35 -10.79 5.94
CA LEU A 622 -6.52 -10.90 6.82
C LEU A 622 -6.29 -11.91 7.94
N ASN A 623 -5.75 -13.09 7.61
CA ASN A 623 -5.36 -14.11 8.59
C ASN A 623 -4.37 -13.54 9.60
N LYS A 624 -3.32 -12.87 9.12
CA LYS A 624 -2.30 -12.26 9.97
C LYS A 624 -2.87 -11.18 10.88
N ALA A 625 -3.70 -10.29 10.34
CA ALA A 625 -4.32 -9.24 11.14
C ALA A 625 -5.19 -9.81 12.27
N VAL A 626 -6.00 -10.81 11.97
CA VAL A 626 -6.83 -11.51 12.95
C VAL A 626 -5.95 -12.26 13.98
N GLU A 627 -4.85 -12.88 13.54
CA GLU A 627 -3.88 -13.58 14.40
C GLU A 627 -3.32 -12.67 15.50
N LEU A 628 -3.03 -11.41 15.16
CA LEU A 628 -2.49 -10.40 16.09
C LEU A 628 -3.46 -9.99 17.20
N THR A 629 -4.72 -10.44 17.16
CA THR A 629 -5.75 -10.12 18.14
C THR A 629 -6.09 -11.32 19.03
N ASP A 630 -6.58 -11.03 20.24
CA ASP A 630 -6.90 -12.06 21.24
C ASP A 630 -8.08 -12.95 20.84
N ASN A 631 -9.08 -12.41 20.12
CA ASN A 631 -10.37 -13.07 19.96
C ASN A 631 -11.13 -12.73 18.67
N LEU A 632 -10.56 -11.97 17.71
CA LEU A 632 -11.25 -11.75 16.44
C LEU A 632 -11.10 -12.96 15.53
N TRP A 633 -11.99 -13.05 14.55
CA TRP A 633 -12.08 -14.10 13.54
C TRP A 633 -12.63 -13.46 12.27
N TRP A 634 -12.53 -14.17 11.17
CA TRP A 634 -13.35 -13.92 10.01
C TRP A 634 -14.12 -15.19 9.62
N ARG A 635 -15.31 -14.99 9.04
CA ARG A 635 -16.12 -16.08 8.49
C ARG A 635 -16.85 -15.60 7.24
N VAL A 636 -17.23 -16.56 6.41
CA VAL A 636 -18.17 -16.39 5.30
C VAL A 636 -19.37 -17.29 5.55
N GLY A 637 -20.47 -17.06 4.85
CA GLY A 637 -21.72 -17.82 5.06
C GLY A 637 -22.42 -18.17 3.76
N THR A 638 -23.59 -18.78 3.87
CA THR A 638 -24.36 -19.28 2.71
C THR A 638 -25.56 -18.39 2.35
N LYS A 639 -25.66 -17.22 2.97
CA LYS A 639 -26.82 -16.34 2.88
C LYS A 639 -26.72 -15.27 1.80
N HIS A 640 -25.52 -14.76 1.56
CA HIS A 640 -25.22 -13.62 0.69
C HIS A 640 -23.96 -13.91 -0.13
N ASP A 641 -23.92 -13.50 -1.39
CA ASP A 641 -22.72 -13.64 -2.23
C ASP A 641 -21.68 -12.57 -1.87
N ARG A 642 -20.38 -12.93 -1.91
CA ARG A 642 -19.27 -12.03 -1.52
C ARG A 642 -19.52 -11.26 -0.22
N TYR A 643 -19.87 -11.97 0.84
CA TYR A 643 -20.13 -11.41 2.18
C TYR A 643 -19.11 -11.96 3.19
N LEU A 644 -18.31 -11.06 3.75
CA LEU A 644 -17.27 -11.36 4.73
C LEU A 644 -17.67 -10.74 6.07
N GLU A 645 -17.63 -11.52 7.14
CA GLU A 645 -17.82 -11.04 8.51
C GLU A 645 -16.49 -11.08 9.25
N ILE A 646 -16.17 -10.01 9.99
CA ILE A 646 -14.98 -9.92 10.85
C ILE A 646 -15.42 -9.55 12.26
N GLY A 647 -15.04 -10.33 13.27
CA GLY A 647 -15.52 -10.07 14.63
C GLY A 647 -15.07 -11.08 15.68
N ALA A 648 -15.43 -10.82 16.93
CA ALA A 648 -15.25 -11.75 18.02
C ALA A 648 -16.32 -12.86 18.04
N PHE A 649 -17.49 -12.57 17.48
CA PHE A 649 -18.64 -13.49 17.40
C PHE A 649 -19.08 -14.03 18.78
N GLY A 650 -19.82 -15.15 18.80
CA GLY A 650 -20.36 -15.73 20.03
C GLY A 650 -21.72 -15.21 20.47
N GLU A 651 -22.48 -14.61 19.55
CA GLU A 651 -23.89 -14.32 19.78
C GLU A 651 -24.64 -15.62 20.04
N LYS A 652 -25.37 -15.67 21.16
CA LYS A 652 -26.29 -16.78 21.42
C LYS A 652 -27.48 -16.66 20.49
N LYS A 653 -27.58 -17.58 19.53
CA LYS A 653 -28.76 -17.74 18.69
C LYS A 653 -29.81 -18.53 19.47
N ASN A 654 -31.09 -18.23 19.22
CA ASN A 654 -32.22 -18.86 19.89
C ASN A 654 -32.53 -20.25 19.29
N TYR A 655 -31.53 -21.13 19.27
CA TYR A 655 -31.64 -22.50 18.77
C TYR A 655 -31.30 -23.50 19.87
N ILE A 656 -32.14 -24.53 19.98
CA ILE A 656 -31.93 -25.68 20.85
C ILE A 656 -31.69 -26.90 19.96
N ILE A 657 -30.62 -27.65 20.22
CA ILE A 657 -30.31 -28.91 19.55
C ILE A 657 -30.54 -30.04 20.56
N SER A 658 -31.43 -30.99 20.24
CA SER A 658 -31.73 -32.14 21.12
C SER A 658 -32.36 -33.32 20.38
N GLU A 659 -32.47 -34.47 21.05
CA GLU A 659 -33.11 -35.69 20.50
C GLU A 659 -34.61 -35.53 20.19
N TYR A 660 -35.28 -34.59 20.87
CA TYR A 660 -36.73 -34.41 20.80
C TYR A 660 -37.14 -33.12 20.09
N GLY A 661 -36.23 -32.46 19.37
CA GLY A 661 -36.55 -31.26 18.59
C GLY A 661 -37.69 -31.50 17.59
N GLN A 662 -38.62 -30.55 17.46
CA GLN A 662 -39.79 -30.64 16.57
C GLN A 662 -40.15 -29.31 15.90
N THR A 663 -39.34 -28.26 16.04
CA THR A 663 -39.67 -26.93 15.49
C THR A 663 -38.46 -26.30 14.81
N GLU A 664 -38.67 -25.25 14.02
CA GLU A 664 -37.60 -24.52 13.33
C GLU A 664 -36.51 -23.98 14.28
N ARG A 665 -36.87 -23.64 15.53
CA ARG A 665 -35.93 -23.16 16.57
C ARG A 665 -35.47 -24.27 17.53
N HIS A 666 -36.04 -25.48 17.42
CA HIS A 666 -35.72 -26.65 18.24
C HIS A 666 -35.35 -27.82 17.32
N LEU A 667 -34.07 -27.83 16.95
CA LEU A 667 -33.48 -28.71 15.96
C LEU A 667 -33.36 -30.13 16.53
N LYS A 668 -33.81 -31.09 15.72
CA LYS A 668 -33.79 -32.51 16.08
C LYS A 668 -32.44 -33.14 15.70
N ILE A 669 -31.85 -33.87 16.64
CA ILE A 669 -30.74 -34.78 16.38
C ILE A 669 -31.29 -36.01 15.65
N ILE A 670 -30.75 -36.31 14.47
CA ILE A 670 -31.29 -37.37 13.59
C ILE A 670 -30.41 -38.62 13.51
N ASP A 671 -29.21 -38.59 14.09
CA ASP A 671 -28.26 -39.71 14.13
C ASP A 671 -27.42 -39.68 15.42
N GLN A 672 -26.49 -40.63 15.58
CA GLN A 672 -25.63 -40.74 16.75
C GLN A 672 -24.77 -39.49 16.98
N VAL A 673 -24.70 -39.06 18.24
CA VAL A 673 -23.78 -38.01 18.69
C VAL A 673 -22.41 -38.63 18.95
N THR A 674 -21.36 -38.04 18.37
CA THR A 674 -19.97 -38.46 18.63
C THR A 674 -19.29 -37.43 19.51
N VAL A 675 -18.53 -37.90 20.49
CA VAL A 675 -17.72 -37.06 21.37
C VAL A 675 -16.26 -37.49 21.25
N SER A 676 -15.40 -36.57 20.83
CA SER A 676 -13.96 -36.75 20.73
C SER A 676 -13.24 -35.90 21.76
N LYS A 677 -12.19 -36.46 22.38
CA LYS A 677 -11.28 -35.74 23.27
C LYS A 677 -9.89 -35.77 22.66
N GLU A 678 -9.36 -34.60 22.32
CA GLU A 678 -8.13 -34.43 21.56
C GLU A 678 -7.02 -33.84 22.45
N PHE A 679 -5.84 -34.47 22.39
CA PHE A 679 -4.68 -34.17 23.26
C PHE A 679 -3.37 -34.02 22.47
N ASP A 680 -3.43 -34.00 21.15
CA ASP A 680 -2.29 -34.08 20.24
C ASP A 680 -1.49 -32.77 20.16
N GLN A 681 -2.15 -31.62 20.24
CA GLN A 681 -1.52 -30.29 20.11
C GLN A 681 -1.23 -29.61 21.46
N VAL A 682 -1.30 -30.32 22.58
CA VAL A 682 -1.29 -29.68 23.90
C VAL A 682 0.09 -29.21 24.33
N PHE A 683 0.23 -27.91 24.60
CA PHE A 683 1.34 -27.32 25.34
C PHE A 683 0.83 -26.23 26.27
N ASN A 684 1.47 -26.08 27.43
CA ASN A 684 1.02 -25.15 28.49
C ASN A 684 2.16 -24.33 29.10
N VAL A 685 3.35 -24.43 28.53
CA VAL A 685 4.51 -23.59 28.80
C VAL A 685 5.11 -23.15 27.47
N VAL A 686 5.23 -21.84 27.24
CA VAL A 686 5.80 -21.29 25.99
C VAL A 686 6.99 -20.41 26.25
N THR A 687 8.07 -20.67 25.53
CA THR A 687 9.24 -19.77 25.42
C THR A 687 9.24 -19.08 24.07
N VAL A 688 9.40 -17.75 24.07
CA VAL A 688 9.40 -16.93 22.85
C VAL A 688 10.82 -16.50 22.49
N TYR A 689 11.18 -16.63 21.21
CA TYR A 689 12.44 -16.16 20.65
C TYR A 689 12.22 -15.42 19.32
N GLY A 690 13.18 -14.60 18.91
CA GLY A 690 13.29 -14.10 17.53
C GLY A 690 14.55 -14.65 16.88
N GLU A 691 14.50 -14.98 15.60
CA GLU A 691 15.68 -15.39 14.84
C GLU A 691 16.67 -14.22 14.74
N LYS A 692 17.97 -14.55 14.83
CA LYS A 692 19.02 -13.56 14.67
C LYS A 692 19.14 -13.24 13.19
N SER A 693 18.73 -12.05 12.76
CA SER A 693 19.23 -11.48 11.52
C SER A 693 20.72 -11.17 11.69
N ASP A 694 21.47 -11.39 10.63
CA ASP A 694 22.93 -11.43 10.55
C ASP A 694 23.59 -10.09 10.94
N SER A 695 22.78 -9.05 11.10
CA SER A 695 23.14 -7.70 11.53
C SER A 695 22.74 -7.45 12.99
N SER A 696 23.40 -8.10 13.94
CA SER A 696 23.57 -7.60 15.32
C SER A 696 22.37 -7.07 16.13
N GLN A 697 21.12 -7.40 15.79
CA GLN A 697 19.94 -6.85 16.47
C GLN A 697 19.55 -7.66 17.70
N ALA A 698 18.97 -6.95 18.69
CA ALA A 698 18.54 -7.52 19.96
C ALA A 698 17.50 -8.62 19.74
N SER A 699 17.82 -9.86 20.13
CA SER A 699 16.85 -10.97 20.11
C SER A 699 15.63 -10.59 20.96
N LEU A 700 14.42 -10.71 20.39
CA LEU A 700 13.15 -10.55 21.09
C LEU A 700 13.11 -11.47 22.33
N THR A 701 12.80 -10.91 23.51
CA THR A 701 12.64 -11.68 24.77
C THR A 701 11.43 -11.17 25.57
N LEU A 702 10.86 -12.04 26.41
CA LEU A 702 9.77 -11.71 27.34
C LEU A 702 10.24 -10.93 28.60
N ARG A 703 11.49 -10.47 28.63
CA ARG A 703 12.09 -9.85 29.81
C ARG A 703 11.36 -8.58 30.25
N GLU A 704 11.04 -7.69 29.32
CA GLU A 704 10.42 -6.41 29.68
C GLU A 704 8.99 -6.64 30.19
N ALA A 705 8.24 -7.57 29.60
CA ALA A 705 6.96 -8.02 30.13
C ALA A 705 7.10 -8.65 31.53
N TYR A 706 8.12 -9.47 31.77
CA TYR A 706 8.38 -10.02 33.11
C TYR A 706 8.64 -8.92 34.15
N LEU A 707 9.43 -7.90 33.82
CA LEU A 707 9.69 -6.78 34.72
C LEU A 707 8.42 -5.98 35.02
N ASP A 708 7.56 -5.76 34.01
CA ASP A 708 6.26 -5.13 34.19
C ASP A 708 5.36 -5.94 35.14
N GLN A 709 5.29 -7.28 34.95
CA GLN A 709 4.60 -8.17 35.88
C GLN A 709 5.10 -8.04 37.33
N GLN A 710 6.43 -7.97 37.52
CA GLN A 710 7.02 -7.79 38.86
C GLN A 710 6.68 -6.42 39.47
N GLN A 711 6.58 -5.36 38.65
CA GLN A 711 6.18 -4.03 39.10
C GLN A 711 4.70 -3.99 39.50
N GLN A 712 3.83 -4.65 38.73
CA GLN A 712 2.39 -4.74 39.02
C GLN A 712 2.09 -5.65 40.22
N GLY A 713 2.97 -6.62 40.50
CA GLY A 713 2.81 -7.57 41.61
C GLY A 713 1.73 -8.64 41.37
N HIS A 714 1.23 -8.74 40.13
CA HIS A 714 0.28 -9.74 39.67
C HIS A 714 0.51 -10.03 38.18
N ASP A 715 -0.03 -11.13 37.66
CA ASP A 715 0.06 -11.49 36.24
C ASP A 715 -0.49 -10.37 35.35
N ILE A 716 0.16 -10.13 34.21
CA ILE A 716 -0.29 -9.13 33.22
C ILE A 716 -1.65 -9.55 32.65
N VAL A 717 -1.74 -10.80 32.17
CA VAL A 717 -3.00 -11.47 31.88
C VAL A 717 -3.20 -12.52 32.96
N LYS A 718 -4.31 -12.42 33.69
CA LYS A 718 -4.65 -13.29 34.82
C LYS A 718 -4.56 -14.78 34.43
N GLY A 719 -3.77 -15.55 35.18
CA GLY A 719 -3.57 -16.99 34.95
C GLY A 719 -2.50 -17.31 33.90
N PHE A 720 -1.80 -16.30 33.39
CA PHE A 720 -0.68 -16.42 32.47
C PHE A 720 0.61 -15.77 33.00
N PRO A 721 1.16 -16.26 34.12
CA PRO A 721 2.37 -15.70 34.70
C PRO A 721 3.60 -15.98 33.82
N ILE A 722 4.49 -15.00 33.76
CA ILE A 722 5.84 -15.17 33.21
C ILE A 722 6.77 -15.68 34.32
N VAL A 723 7.47 -16.78 34.04
CA VAL A 723 8.41 -17.45 34.94
C VAL A 723 9.78 -17.59 34.29
N ILE A 724 10.79 -17.90 35.10
CA ILE A 724 12.15 -18.22 34.63
C ILE A 724 12.30 -19.75 34.63
N LEU A 725 12.44 -20.36 33.46
CA LEU A 725 12.61 -21.82 33.33
C LEU A 725 14.05 -22.26 33.62
N ASN A 726 15.03 -21.51 33.14
CA ASN A 726 16.43 -21.89 33.25
C ASN A 726 17.35 -20.68 33.48
N SER A 727 18.34 -20.85 34.35
CA SER A 727 19.29 -19.78 34.72
C SER A 727 20.58 -19.76 33.88
N THR A 728 20.66 -20.59 32.84
CA THR A 728 21.84 -20.72 31.97
C THR A 728 21.48 -20.86 30.49
N ALA A 729 20.88 -19.83 29.90
CA ALA A 729 20.91 -19.64 28.46
C ALA A 729 22.29 -19.05 28.05
N ASN A 730 23.01 -19.68 27.12
CA ASN A 730 24.40 -19.40 26.66
C ASN A 730 25.57 -19.89 27.54
N LYS A 731 26.13 -21.06 27.21
CA LYS A 731 27.48 -21.50 27.66
C LYS A 731 28.59 -21.22 26.63
N GLU A 732 28.28 -20.72 25.43
CA GLU A 732 29.28 -20.60 24.33
C GLU A 732 30.24 -19.42 24.47
N GLN A 733 30.01 -18.45 25.36
CA GLN A 733 30.90 -17.29 25.57
C GLN A 733 31.86 -17.41 26.77
N LYS A 734 32.24 -18.63 27.19
CA LYS A 734 33.28 -18.80 28.23
C LYS A 734 34.71 -18.88 27.72
N ASN A 735 34.95 -18.88 26.41
CA ASN A 735 36.30 -18.97 25.84
C ASN A 735 36.64 -17.77 24.94
N TYR A 736 37.53 -16.92 25.48
CA TYR A 736 38.53 -16.10 24.80
C TYR A 736 38.18 -15.48 23.43
N TYR A 737 37.61 -14.27 23.39
CA TYR A 737 38.02 -13.21 22.45
C TYR A 737 37.67 -11.84 23.06
N THR A 738 38.70 -11.05 23.38
CA THR A 738 38.60 -9.64 23.75
C THR A 738 38.38 -8.81 22.48
N ASN A 739 37.40 -7.90 22.50
CA ASN A 739 37.01 -6.95 21.43
C ASN A 739 36.01 -7.43 20.36
N ILE A 740 34.98 -8.17 20.76
CA ILE A 740 33.69 -8.08 20.06
C ILE A 740 32.78 -7.23 20.95
N THR A 741 32.17 -6.19 20.39
CA THR A 741 31.09 -5.44 21.03
C THR A 741 30.10 -6.45 21.64
N LYS A 742 29.56 -6.20 22.84
CA LYS A 742 28.57 -7.09 23.45
C LYS A 742 27.26 -7.03 22.63
N ILE A 743 27.17 -7.85 21.60
CA ILE A 743 25.99 -7.97 20.75
C ILE A 743 25.09 -9.04 21.38
N ALA A 744 24.01 -8.57 22.00
CA ALA A 744 22.99 -9.26 22.82
C ALA A 744 23.14 -9.00 24.32
N SER A 745 22.06 -8.51 24.93
CA SER A 745 21.92 -8.43 26.38
C SER A 745 22.23 -9.81 26.96
N SER A 746 23.30 -9.91 27.72
CA SER A 746 23.67 -11.10 28.48
C SER A 746 22.65 -11.32 29.60
N ASN A 747 21.46 -11.80 29.25
CA ASN A 747 20.49 -12.32 30.21
C ASN A 747 20.58 -13.83 30.09
N SER A 748 21.30 -14.44 31.03
CA SER A 748 21.42 -15.89 31.15
C SER A 748 20.11 -16.59 31.53
N LEU A 749 18.98 -15.88 31.53
CA LEU A 749 17.68 -16.35 32.01
C LEU A 749 16.74 -16.59 30.84
N GLU A 750 16.15 -17.78 30.80
CA GLU A 750 15.10 -18.17 29.86
C GLU A 750 13.73 -17.87 30.49
N PHE A 751 12.97 -16.96 29.87
CA PHE A 751 11.64 -16.57 30.32
C PHE A 751 10.57 -17.34 29.55
N ALA A 752 9.60 -17.90 30.26
CA ALA A 752 8.46 -18.59 29.65
C ALA A 752 7.14 -18.17 30.28
N ILE A 753 6.06 -18.35 29.54
CA ILE A 753 4.69 -18.09 29.99
C ILE A 753 4.06 -19.42 30.36
N LEU A 754 3.42 -19.49 31.53
CA LEU A 754 2.62 -20.64 31.94
C LEU A 754 1.14 -20.39 31.61
N ASP A 755 0.41 -21.43 31.22
CA ASP A 755 -1.05 -21.43 31.23
C ASP A 755 -1.53 -22.23 32.44
N GLU A 756 -1.80 -21.55 33.56
CA GLU A 756 -2.22 -22.20 34.80
C GLU A 756 -3.52 -23.01 34.63
N PHE A 757 -4.40 -22.55 33.75
CA PHE A 757 -5.65 -23.23 33.44
C PHE A 757 -5.37 -24.57 32.74
N SER A 758 -4.54 -24.54 31.70
CA SER A 758 -4.16 -25.74 30.95
C SER A 758 -3.36 -26.72 31.82
N ILE A 759 -2.45 -26.23 32.66
CA ILE A 759 -1.70 -27.06 33.63
C ILE A 759 -2.68 -27.81 34.56
N ASN A 760 -3.72 -27.15 35.06
CA ASN A 760 -4.74 -27.81 35.90
C ASN A 760 -5.60 -28.82 35.12
N LEU A 761 -5.87 -28.58 33.84
CA LEU A 761 -6.55 -29.54 32.97
C LEU A 761 -5.69 -30.80 32.75
N GLU A 762 -4.38 -30.62 32.57
CA GLU A 762 -3.37 -31.67 32.35
C GLU A 762 -2.81 -32.24 33.66
N GLN A 763 -3.56 -32.16 34.75
CA GLN A 763 -3.24 -32.77 36.05
C GLN A 763 -1.89 -32.31 36.63
N GLY A 764 -1.49 -31.07 36.35
CA GLY A 764 -0.23 -30.47 36.83
C GLY A 764 0.99 -30.76 35.93
N LYS A 765 0.81 -31.42 34.78
CA LYS A 765 1.91 -31.72 33.86
C LYS A 765 2.30 -30.46 33.08
N LEU A 766 3.59 -30.12 33.12
CA LEU A 766 4.17 -29.08 32.26
C LEU A 766 4.52 -29.67 30.89
N ILE A 767 4.08 -29.03 29.82
CA ILE A 767 4.33 -29.40 28.44
C ILE A 767 4.85 -28.16 27.71
N GLU A 768 6.15 -28.17 27.41
CA GLU A 768 6.90 -27.02 26.90
C GLU A 768 6.90 -26.97 25.37
N LYS A 769 6.80 -25.75 24.81
CA LYS A 769 6.99 -25.48 23.38
C LYS A 769 7.78 -24.18 23.19
N THR A 770 8.63 -24.17 22.19
CA THR A 770 9.35 -22.97 21.75
C THR A 770 8.66 -22.36 20.53
N VAL A 771 8.45 -21.04 20.54
CA VAL A 771 7.80 -20.29 19.46
C VAL A 771 8.74 -19.18 18.97
N SER A 772 8.95 -19.13 17.66
CA SER A 772 9.68 -18.04 17.00
C SER A 772 8.71 -16.94 16.57
N MET A 773 9.05 -15.67 16.78
CA MET A 773 8.22 -14.51 16.42
C MET A 773 9.05 -13.43 15.72
N ASN A 774 9.44 -13.73 14.48
CA ASN A 774 10.26 -12.83 13.66
C ASN A 774 9.51 -11.56 13.22
N ASP A 775 8.21 -11.67 12.96
CA ASP A 775 7.39 -10.55 12.45
C ASP A 775 7.09 -9.47 13.50
N VAL A 776 7.37 -9.77 14.78
CA VAL A 776 7.18 -8.87 15.93
C VAL A 776 8.53 -8.29 16.39
N ALA A 777 9.61 -8.59 15.66
CA ALA A 777 10.91 -8.03 15.96
C ALA A 777 10.92 -6.51 15.72
N PRO A 778 11.52 -5.72 16.61
CA PRO A 778 11.63 -4.28 16.41
C PRO A 778 12.45 -3.98 15.15
N PHE A 779 11.90 -3.17 14.25
CA PHE A 779 12.59 -2.70 13.04
C PHE A 779 13.23 -1.33 13.29
N GLU A 780 14.41 -1.11 12.72
CA GLU A 780 15.06 0.21 12.71
C GLU A 780 14.42 1.09 11.63
N GLU A 781 13.91 2.26 12.02
CA GLU A 781 13.48 3.30 11.08
C GLU A 781 14.65 4.27 10.93
N ASN A 782 15.15 4.47 9.71
CA ASN A 782 16.25 5.41 9.38
C ASN A 782 17.62 5.16 10.06
N GLY A 783 17.89 3.95 10.55
CA GLY A 783 19.17 3.60 11.18
C GLY A 783 19.34 4.11 12.63
N ASP A 784 18.26 4.58 13.25
CA ASP A 784 18.25 4.96 14.67
C ASP A 784 18.12 3.73 15.58
N THR A 785 18.80 3.76 16.73
CA THR A 785 18.71 2.67 17.72
C THR A 785 17.31 2.55 18.30
N ILE A 786 16.76 1.33 18.32
CA ILE A 786 15.44 1.02 18.89
C ILE A 786 15.35 1.51 20.35
N SER A 787 14.34 2.32 20.65
CA SER A 787 14.12 2.85 22.00
C SER A 787 13.69 1.76 23.01
N ASP A 788 13.97 1.98 24.31
CA ASP A 788 13.51 1.07 25.37
C ASP A 788 11.98 0.98 25.45
N GLU A 789 11.27 2.06 25.11
CA GLU A 789 9.81 2.07 25.03
C GLU A 789 9.29 1.15 23.91
N GLU A 790 9.95 1.18 22.74
CA GLU A 790 9.60 0.31 21.61
C GLU A 790 9.91 -1.15 21.92
N ARG A 791 11.07 -1.44 22.56
CA ARG A 791 11.40 -2.79 23.04
C ARG A 791 10.37 -3.32 24.04
N SER A 792 9.87 -2.47 24.93
CA SER A 792 8.82 -2.83 25.89
C SER A 792 7.49 -3.14 25.19
N LYS A 793 7.08 -2.33 24.20
CA LYS A 793 5.88 -2.58 23.39
C LYS A 793 5.97 -3.89 22.63
N GLN A 794 7.08 -4.18 21.97
CA GLN A 794 7.25 -5.43 21.22
C GLN A 794 7.29 -6.65 22.14
N SER A 795 7.94 -6.56 23.31
CA SER A 795 7.92 -7.62 24.33
C SER A 795 6.48 -7.92 24.81
N MET A 796 5.65 -6.88 24.95
CA MET A 796 4.24 -7.02 25.32
C MET A 796 3.38 -7.62 24.18
N ILE A 797 3.63 -7.25 22.92
CA ILE A 797 2.94 -7.84 21.76
C ILE A 797 3.28 -9.33 21.67
N ALA A 798 4.56 -9.68 21.79
CA ALA A 798 5.02 -11.07 21.80
C ALA A 798 4.40 -11.88 22.95
N TYR A 799 4.30 -11.29 24.15
CA TYR A 799 3.61 -11.90 25.29
C TYR A 799 2.14 -12.21 24.98
N LYS A 800 1.40 -11.23 24.44
CA LYS A 800 -0.03 -11.42 24.11
C LYS A 800 -0.23 -12.46 23.02
N ALA A 801 0.58 -12.42 21.96
CA ALA A 801 0.54 -13.42 20.89
C ALA A 801 0.79 -14.84 21.43
N ALA A 802 1.77 -14.99 22.32
CA ALA A 802 2.08 -16.29 22.93
C ALA A 802 0.97 -16.78 23.89
N VAL A 803 0.31 -15.88 24.62
CA VAL A 803 -0.90 -16.19 25.40
C VAL A 803 -2.03 -16.71 24.50
N GLY A 804 -2.21 -16.12 23.30
CA GLY A 804 -3.17 -16.59 22.30
C GLY A 804 -2.87 -18.02 21.82
N GLN A 805 -1.60 -18.32 21.57
CA GLN A 805 -1.17 -19.67 21.19
C GLN A 805 -1.36 -20.69 22.33
N LEU A 806 -1.06 -20.33 23.58
CA LEU A 806 -1.30 -21.17 24.75
C LEU A 806 -2.78 -21.54 24.91
N LYS A 807 -3.69 -20.56 24.74
CA LYS A 807 -5.14 -20.81 24.77
C LYS A 807 -5.58 -21.77 23.65
N SER A 808 -5.03 -21.59 22.45
CA SER A 808 -5.35 -22.41 21.27
C SER A 808 -4.81 -23.85 21.38
N ALA A 809 -3.74 -24.03 22.14
CA ALA A 809 -3.10 -25.31 22.42
C ALA A 809 -3.68 -26.05 23.62
N ARG A 810 -4.82 -25.61 24.17
CA ARG A 810 -5.51 -26.39 25.20
C ARG A 810 -6.08 -27.66 24.57
N ARG A 811 -6.24 -28.70 25.39
CA ARG A 811 -6.97 -29.90 24.97
C ARG A 811 -8.37 -29.52 24.46
N ARG A 812 -8.88 -30.29 23.50
CA ARG A 812 -10.16 -30.00 22.87
C ARG A 812 -11.15 -31.11 23.15
N ASP A 813 -12.36 -30.71 23.48
CA ASP A 813 -13.50 -31.61 23.51
C ASP A 813 -14.42 -31.19 22.36
N VAL A 814 -14.70 -32.13 21.48
CA VAL A 814 -15.40 -31.89 20.21
C VAL A 814 -16.63 -32.78 20.17
N ILE A 815 -17.81 -32.16 20.02
CA ILE A 815 -19.08 -32.87 19.90
C ILE A 815 -19.56 -32.73 18.47
N ARG A 816 -19.74 -33.85 17.76
CA ARG A 816 -20.32 -33.86 16.42
C ARG A 816 -21.76 -34.33 16.48
N VAL A 817 -22.66 -33.52 15.96
CA VAL A 817 -24.10 -33.75 16.00
C VAL A 817 -24.67 -33.64 14.59
N ARG A 818 -25.45 -34.65 14.18
CA ARG A 818 -26.15 -34.62 12.89
C ARG A 818 -27.58 -34.14 13.06
N ILE A 819 -27.98 -33.17 12.24
CA ILE A 819 -29.33 -32.60 12.15
C ILE A 819 -29.84 -32.65 10.70
N GLY A 820 -31.13 -32.36 10.51
CA GLY A 820 -31.74 -32.19 9.18
C GLY A 820 -31.42 -30.82 8.56
N GLU A 821 -32.45 -30.06 8.22
CA GLU A 821 -32.34 -28.69 7.67
C GLU A 821 -31.60 -27.74 8.63
N LEU A 822 -30.59 -27.03 8.11
CA LEU A 822 -29.89 -25.97 8.83
C LEU A 822 -30.60 -24.63 8.60
N PRO A 823 -30.94 -23.89 9.67
CA PRO A 823 -31.49 -22.54 9.52
C PRO A 823 -30.52 -21.58 8.83
N CYS A 824 -31.03 -20.73 7.95
CA CYS A 824 -30.22 -19.82 7.12
C CYS A 824 -29.50 -18.69 7.90
N ASP A 825 -29.93 -18.38 9.13
CA ASP A 825 -29.32 -17.37 10.01
C ASP A 825 -28.26 -17.96 10.96
N LEU A 826 -27.94 -19.25 10.83
CA LEU A 826 -26.95 -19.94 11.67
C LEU A 826 -25.63 -20.11 10.90
N ASN A 827 -24.52 -19.69 11.51
CA ASN A 827 -23.19 -19.83 10.91
C ASN A 827 -22.15 -20.33 11.95
N VAL A 828 -20.94 -20.69 11.50
CA VAL A 828 -19.81 -20.98 12.39
C VAL A 828 -19.53 -19.78 13.31
N LEU A 829 -19.01 -20.02 14.51
CA LEU A 829 -18.78 -19.07 15.60
C LEU A 829 -20.03 -18.56 16.33
N ASP A 830 -21.24 -18.94 15.89
CA ASP A 830 -22.47 -18.71 16.66
C ASP A 830 -22.57 -19.66 17.86
N ARG A 831 -23.32 -19.24 18.89
CA ARG A 831 -23.62 -20.07 20.07
C ARG A 831 -25.03 -20.63 20.03
N VAL A 832 -25.16 -21.92 20.34
CA VAL A 832 -26.42 -22.65 20.41
C VAL A 832 -26.55 -23.42 21.72
N TYR A 833 -27.78 -23.69 22.15
CA TYR A 833 -28.05 -24.50 23.33
C TYR A 833 -28.08 -25.99 22.92
N PHE A 834 -27.29 -26.83 23.57
CA PHE A 834 -27.22 -28.26 23.29
C PHE A 834 -27.71 -29.08 24.48
N ASP A 835 -28.80 -29.81 24.27
CA ASP A 835 -29.46 -30.65 25.29
C ASP A 835 -29.46 -32.11 24.83
N TYR A 836 -28.66 -32.94 25.50
CA TYR A 836 -28.51 -34.36 25.19
C TYR A 836 -28.57 -35.18 26.48
N HIS A 837 -29.47 -36.17 26.52
CA HIS A 837 -29.59 -37.08 27.65
C HIS A 837 -28.24 -37.78 27.88
N ASN A 838 -27.78 -37.83 29.13
CA ASN A 838 -26.47 -38.38 29.53
C ASN A 838 -25.23 -37.49 29.32
N SER A 839 -25.36 -36.16 29.40
CA SER A 839 -24.21 -35.25 29.57
C SER A 839 -23.23 -35.68 30.70
N ILE A 840 -23.69 -36.49 31.65
CA ILE A 840 -22.91 -37.14 32.72
C ILE A 840 -21.74 -38.00 32.20
N GLU A 841 -21.87 -38.72 31.08
CA GLU A 841 -20.78 -39.55 30.53
C GLU A 841 -19.63 -38.71 29.94
N LEU A 842 -19.90 -37.47 29.52
CA LEU A 842 -18.84 -36.50 29.18
C LEU A 842 -17.94 -36.21 30.40
N PHE A 843 -18.50 -36.31 31.61
CA PHE A 843 -17.89 -35.91 32.88
C PHE A 843 -17.25 -37.04 33.69
N ASP A 844 -17.49 -38.32 33.35
CA ASP A 844 -17.12 -39.45 34.22
C ASP A 844 -15.61 -39.58 34.50
N HIS A 845 -14.76 -39.00 33.62
CA HIS A 845 -13.30 -38.95 33.78
C HIS A 845 -12.71 -37.53 33.65
N CYS A 846 -13.53 -36.50 33.80
CA CYS A 846 -13.15 -35.09 33.68
C CYS A 846 -12.62 -34.56 35.03
N SER A 847 -11.53 -33.79 35.01
CA SER A 847 -10.96 -33.15 36.22
C SER A 847 -12.01 -32.27 36.91
N ARG A 848 -11.90 -32.04 38.24
CA ARG A 848 -12.86 -31.18 38.98
C ARG A 848 -13.03 -29.80 38.32
N TYR A 849 -11.96 -29.31 37.73
CA TYR A 849 -11.93 -28.05 37.03
C TYR A 849 -12.69 -28.09 35.70
N CYS A 850 -12.50 -29.16 34.92
CA CYS A 850 -13.26 -29.42 33.70
C CYS A 850 -14.76 -29.55 33.98
N LYS A 851 -15.19 -30.21 35.08
CA LYS A 851 -16.61 -30.31 35.45
C LYS A 851 -17.25 -28.94 35.67
N LYS A 852 -16.53 -28.03 36.33
CA LYS A 852 -17.00 -26.66 36.59
C LYS A 852 -17.24 -25.85 35.31
N ILE A 853 -16.46 -26.08 34.25
CA ILE A 853 -16.63 -25.38 32.96
C ILE A 853 -17.92 -25.84 32.27
N TYR A 854 -18.17 -27.15 32.25
CA TYR A 854 -19.34 -27.70 31.61
C TYR A 854 -20.64 -27.50 32.39
N GLU A 855 -20.58 -27.44 33.72
CA GLU A 855 -21.73 -27.10 34.57
C GLU A 855 -22.10 -25.60 34.51
N ALA A 856 -21.22 -24.74 33.96
CA ALA A 856 -21.45 -23.30 33.95
C ALA A 856 -22.52 -22.86 32.94
N SER A 857 -22.68 -23.58 31.83
CA SER A 857 -23.66 -23.31 30.78
C SER A 857 -23.78 -24.50 29.83
N ASP A 858 -24.96 -24.75 29.26
CA ASP A 858 -25.16 -25.72 28.18
C ASP A 858 -25.03 -25.08 26.77
N ASP A 859 -24.51 -23.86 26.69
CA ASP A 859 -24.25 -23.20 25.41
C ASP A 859 -22.92 -23.66 24.80
N PHE A 860 -22.90 -23.93 23.50
CA PHE A 860 -21.72 -24.33 22.73
C PHE A 860 -21.56 -23.45 21.49
N TYR A 861 -20.32 -23.19 21.10
CA TYR A 861 -19.97 -22.61 19.82
C TYR A 861 -20.05 -23.65 18.72
N ILE A 862 -20.51 -23.25 17.54
CA ILE A 862 -20.40 -24.05 16.32
C ILE A 862 -19.04 -23.76 15.70
N THR A 863 -18.13 -24.72 15.66
CA THR A 863 -16.77 -24.53 15.13
C THR A 863 -16.60 -25.04 13.71
N GLN A 864 -17.55 -25.82 13.19
CA GLN A 864 -17.57 -26.29 11.81
C GLN A 864 -19.00 -26.71 11.45
N ILE A 865 -19.37 -26.49 10.18
CA ILE A 865 -20.63 -26.92 9.60
C ILE A 865 -20.32 -27.70 8.32
N GLU A 866 -20.69 -28.97 8.29
CA GLU A 866 -20.68 -29.79 7.07
C GLU A 866 -22.13 -29.94 6.60
N THR A 867 -22.44 -29.41 5.43
CA THR A 867 -23.77 -29.55 4.80
C THR A 867 -23.67 -30.53 3.66
N SER A 868 -24.62 -31.45 3.56
CA SER A 868 -24.77 -32.34 2.41
C SER A 868 -26.23 -32.44 1.97
N PHE A 869 -26.40 -32.60 0.67
CA PHE A 869 -27.68 -32.86 0.03
C PHE A 869 -27.53 -34.17 -0.74
N ASP A 870 -28.44 -35.10 -0.51
CA ASP A 870 -28.43 -36.39 -1.21
C ASP A 870 -28.93 -36.29 -2.67
N ASN A 871 -29.09 -37.43 -3.33
CA ASN A 871 -29.62 -37.48 -4.71
C ASN A 871 -31.04 -36.93 -4.85
N ASN A 872 -31.81 -36.86 -3.76
CA ASN A 872 -33.15 -36.29 -3.73
C ASN A 872 -33.13 -34.84 -3.22
N LEU A 873 -31.93 -34.26 -3.08
CA LEU A 873 -31.69 -32.94 -2.51
C LEU A 873 -32.21 -32.79 -1.07
N VAL A 874 -32.26 -33.89 -0.31
CA VAL A 874 -32.61 -33.87 1.11
C VAL A 874 -31.39 -33.41 1.89
N GLU A 875 -31.56 -32.30 2.61
CA GLU A 875 -30.51 -31.68 3.40
C GLU A 875 -30.19 -32.46 4.68
N THR A 876 -28.91 -32.63 4.96
CA THR A 876 -28.35 -33.13 6.21
C THR A 876 -27.17 -32.26 6.61
N ASN A 877 -27.05 -31.96 7.90
CA ASN A 877 -25.94 -31.17 8.40
C ASN A 877 -25.26 -31.85 9.58
N VAL A 878 -23.93 -31.77 9.63
CA VAL A 878 -23.13 -32.13 10.80
C VAL A 878 -22.56 -30.86 11.40
N LEU A 879 -22.93 -30.60 12.65
CA LEU A 879 -22.43 -29.48 13.44
C LEU A 879 -21.34 -30.00 14.37
N THR A 880 -20.17 -29.37 14.31
CA THR A 880 -19.11 -29.55 15.28
C THR A 880 -19.26 -28.49 16.36
N LEU A 881 -19.46 -28.92 17.60
CA LEU A 881 -19.74 -28.06 18.75
C LEU A 881 -18.57 -28.11 19.74
N SER A 882 -18.21 -26.95 20.29
CA SER A 882 -17.22 -26.86 21.37
C SER A 882 -17.55 -25.77 22.40
N LYS A 883 -16.99 -25.90 23.61
CA LYS A 883 -17.18 -24.92 24.70
C LYS A 883 -16.31 -23.69 24.56
N GLU A 884 -15.16 -23.83 23.93
CA GLU A 884 -14.23 -22.74 23.68
C GLU A 884 -13.92 -22.66 22.18
N LEU A 885 -13.47 -21.49 21.73
CA LEU A 885 -12.98 -21.31 20.37
C LEU A 885 -11.46 -21.53 20.36
N TYR A 886 -10.96 -22.24 19.36
CA TYR A 886 -9.54 -22.59 19.22
C TYR A 886 -9.06 -22.20 17.82
N ARG A 887 -7.86 -21.60 17.71
CA ARG A 887 -7.20 -21.33 16.42
C ARG A 887 -6.28 -22.49 16.09
N ASP A 888 -6.53 -23.21 15.00
CA ASP A 888 -5.69 -24.34 14.63
C ASP A 888 -4.30 -23.91 14.16
N ALA A 889 -3.26 -24.58 14.67
CA ALA A 889 -1.86 -24.33 14.33
C ALA A 889 -1.52 -24.56 12.85
N SER A 890 -2.38 -25.28 12.11
CA SER A 890 -2.22 -25.54 10.67
C SER A 890 -2.70 -24.40 9.76
N ASN A 891 -3.40 -23.41 10.33
CA ASN A 891 -3.75 -22.16 9.66
C ASN A 891 -2.73 -21.04 9.98
N TYR A 892 -1.52 -21.42 10.44
CA TYR A 892 -0.38 -20.52 10.71
C TYR A 892 0.74 -20.73 9.70
#